data_AF-A0A2V8Q353-F1
#
_entry.id   AF-A0A2V8Q353-F1
#
_cell.length_a   1.000
_cell.length_b   1.000
_cell.length_c   1.000
_cell.angle_alpha   90.00
_cell.angle_beta   90.00
_cell.angle_gamma   90.00
#
_symmetry.space_group_name_H-M   'P 1'
#
loop_
_entity.id
_entity.type
_entity.pdbx_description
1 polymer ?
#
loop_
_entity_poly.entity_id
_entity_poly.type
_entity_poly.pdbx_seq_one_letter_code
_entity_poly.pdbx_strand_id
1 'polypeptide(L)'
;MGPMPTEFKSTFPVALSSRETSLDILVFGGTGHTIGGTTAGARNVISGNAGAGMILLADTCQVKGNFFGTNGTGTAAIKNGSYGVLVNGGDNNTIGGTTAADRNVISGNVTGVALVSGATGNAVEGNFIGTDVSGTNGLGNGSSSPGIEIDDSSNNSIGGTAAGARNVIAFNQGRGITVKSGTGNAILGNSIFSNTDLGIDLDNDGPTLNENCDADTGANNKQNFPTITTITPGATNTTINGTLNAAANTQYRIEVFVNSSCDPSGNGEGQVFVGSTNVTTDGSCNGTFQLIVPNASLTGTVATATATDPAGNTSEFSSCAPLGIPITNVVQFSASNYNVTEACTGVTLTINRSGDTSGAATVKYATQDVTAGERRDYISAIGTLSFAPGENSKNLVVLINDDSYVEGTESLAITLSNPTSVNLGTPITATVTIADNAAEPATNVIDDPQTYVCQHYHDFLNREPDPGGLAFWTNEITSCGGNQSCLDVKRINVSAAFFLSTEFQQTGYLVERIYKASFGDATGVSTFPSNHVVTAPIVRFRDFLADTQEIGRGVIVGQGTWELQLDTNKSNFTAAFVQRGPFITAFPTSMTPTEFVDQLIQRTQASPTSAERNAAINEFGGSADTSNIAARGRALRKVAEVASFSNQEFNRAFVLMQYFGYLRRNPNVVPDLDYTGYDFWLTKLIQFNGNFTNAEMVKAFILSGEYRQRFGP
;
A
#
# COMPACT_ATOMS: atom_id res chain seq x y z
N MET A 1 -15.21 56.60 17.98
CA MET A 1 -16.05 55.66 17.21
C MET A 1 -15.47 55.55 15.80
N GLY A 2 -14.94 54.37 15.50
CA GLY A 2 -14.38 53.92 14.22
C GLY A 2 -13.80 52.52 14.47
N PRO A 3 -14.18 51.48 13.71
CA PRO A 3 -13.84 50.10 14.04
C PRO A 3 -12.35 49.83 13.75
N MET A 4 -11.66 49.17 14.66
CA MET A 4 -10.34 48.61 14.38
C MET A 4 -10.48 47.39 13.44
N PRO A 5 -9.54 47.14 12.52
CA PRO A 5 -9.62 45.99 11.61
C PRO A 5 -9.43 44.67 12.36
N THR A 6 -10.29 43.70 12.08
CA THR A 6 -10.35 42.34 12.65
C THR A 6 -9.49 41.31 11.89
N GLU A 7 -8.36 41.70 11.30
CA GLU A 7 -7.43 40.77 10.67
C GLU A 7 -5.98 41.14 11.02
N PHE A 8 -5.35 40.33 11.88
CA PHE A 8 -3.90 40.30 11.97
C PHE A 8 -3.37 39.47 10.78
N LYS A 9 -2.98 40.16 9.71
CA LYS A 9 -2.21 39.57 8.60
C LYS A 9 -0.71 39.72 8.90
N SER A 10 -0.01 38.63 9.22
CA SER A 10 1.45 38.60 9.10
C SER A 10 1.83 38.21 7.66
N THR A 11 2.01 39.19 6.79
CA THR A 11 2.63 38.98 5.46
C THR A 11 4.14 39.08 5.56
N PHE A 12 4.80 38.11 6.19
CA PHE A 12 6.21 37.73 5.98
C PHE A 12 6.40 36.28 6.45
N PRO A 13 7.22 35.44 5.78
CA PRO A 13 7.60 34.14 6.30
C PRO A 13 8.51 34.38 7.51
N VAL A 14 7.93 34.37 8.71
CA VAL A 14 8.71 34.41 9.93
C VAL A 14 9.22 33.00 10.21
N ALA A 15 10.37 32.67 9.65
CA ALA A 15 11.26 31.71 10.28
C ALA A 15 11.94 32.43 11.46
N LEU A 16 11.28 32.49 12.62
CA LEU A 16 11.96 32.82 13.88
C LEU A 16 12.68 31.56 14.38
N SER A 17 13.79 31.25 13.71
CA SER A 17 14.88 30.52 14.36
C SER A 17 15.65 31.51 15.23
N SER A 18 15.25 31.66 16.48
CA SER A 18 16.16 32.11 17.52
C SER A 18 15.82 31.39 18.83
N ARG A 19 16.74 30.52 19.25
CA ARG A 19 16.84 30.04 20.63
C ARG A 19 16.63 31.23 21.57
N GLU A 20 15.76 31.09 22.59
CA GLU A 20 15.53 32.00 23.74
C GLU A 20 14.14 32.71 23.83
N THR A 21 13.01 32.10 23.43
CA THR A 21 11.67 32.53 23.91
C THR A 21 10.89 31.37 24.56
N SER A 22 10.19 31.66 25.65
CA SER A 22 9.36 30.69 26.40
C SER A 22 8.02 30.38 25.73
N LEU A 23 7.64 31.09 24.67
CA LEU A 23 6.35 31.00 23.98
C LEU A 23 6.45 31.59 22.56
N ASP A 24 5.67 31.06 21.61
CA ASP A 24 5.53 31.59 20.23
C ASP A 24 4.31 32.53 20.11
N ILE A 25 3.12 32.07 20.52
CA ILE A 25 1.87 32.82 20.39
C ILE A 25 1.17 32.99 21.75
N LEU A 26 0.93 34.25 22.13
CA LEU A 26 0.06 34.63 23.25
C LEU A 26 -1.16 35.37 22.72
N VAL A 27 -2.35 34.83 22.98
CA VAL A 27 -3.63 35.49 22.62
C VAL A 27 -4.31 35.95 23.90
N PHE A 28 -4.43 37.26 24.08
CA PHE A 28 -5.03 37.90 25.27
C PHE A 28 -5.92 39.08 24.86
N GLY A 29 -7.07 39.22 25.55
CA GLY A 29 -8.02 40.32 25.31
C GLY A 29 -8.79 40.23 23.99
N GLY A 30 -10.06 40.67 24.01
CA GLY A 30 -10.96 40.58 22.85
C GLY A 30 -11.57 39.19 22.62
N THR A 31 -12.42 39.06 21.60
CA THR A 31 -13.18 37.85 21.24
C THR A 31 -13.07 37.58 19.74
N GLY A 32 -13.13 36.32 19.31
CA GLY A 32 -13.27 35.97 17.88
C GLY A 32 -11.97 35.91 17.07
N HIS A 33 -10.81 35.76 17.71
CA HIS A 33 -9.54 35.68 16.98
C HIS A 33 -9.43 34.38 16.20
N THR A 34 -8.86 34.42 14.98
CA THR A 34 -8.56 33.21 14.20
C THR A 34 -7.06 33.05 14.09
N ILE A 35 -6.54 31.88 14.47
CA ILE A 35 -5.15 31.50 14.34
C ILE A 35 -5.07 30.35 13.34
N GLY A 36 -4.43 30.63 12.21
CA GLY A 36 -4.32 29.70 11.08
C GLY A 36 -5.40 29.89 10.04
N GLY A 37 -5.72 28.83 9.30
CA GLY A 37 -6.73 28.85 8.25
C GLY A 37 -6.79 27.54 7.44
N THR A 38 -7.78 27.45 6.55
CA THR A 38 -8.11 26.23 5.79
C THR A 38 -7.23 25.99 4.56
N THR A 39 -6.24 26.86 4.30
CA THR A 39 -5.33 26.74 3.15
C THR A 39 -3.89 26.54 3.63
N ALA A 40 -3.06 25.88 2.82
CA ALA A 40 -1.65 25.68 3.17
C ALA A 40 -0.89 26.99 3.41
N GLY A 41 -1.26 28.07 2.72
CA GLY A 41 -0.65 29.40 2.90
C GLY A 41 -1.06 30.13 4.18
N ALA A 42 -2.14 29.67 4.85
CA ALA A 42 -2.60 30.22 6.13
C ALA A 42 -2.13 29.39 7.34
N ARG A 43 -1.43 28.28 7.11
CA ARG A 43 -0.96 27.36 8.16
C ARG A 43 0.23 27.94 8.91
N ASN A 44 0.16 27.95 10.24
CA ASN A 44 1.32 28.22 11.09
C ASN A 44 2.04 26.92 11.47
N VAL A 45 3.36 27.01 11.65
CA VAL A 45 4.21 25.95 12.20
C VAL A 45 4.84 26.48 13.48
N ILE A 46 4.38 25.98 14.63
CA ILE A 46 4.62 26.52 15.97
C ILE A 46 5.37 25.46 16.78
N SER A 47 6.70 25.51 16.72
CA SER A 47 7.56 24.38 17.11
C SER A 47 8.91 24.85 17.66
N GLY A 48 9.54 24.04 18.52
CA GLY A 48 10.87 24.34 19.06
C GLY A 48 10.91 25.37 20.20
N ASN A 49 9.76 25.71 20.78
CA ASN A 49 9.65 26.67 21.87
C ASN A 49 10.15 26.07 23.20
N ALA A 50 10.73 26.90 24.08
CA ALA A 50 11.17 26.43 25.40
C ALA A 50 10.00 26.16 26.36
N GLY A 51 8.83 26.77 26.13
CA GLY A 51 7.59 26.54 26.87
C GLY A 51 6.47 26.09 25.94
N ALA A 52 5.30 26.73 26.01
CA ALA A 52 4.17 26.33 25.19
C ALA A 52 4.33 26.81 23.75
N GLY A 53 3.73 26.13 22.78
CA GLY A 53 3.60 26.66 21.42
C GLY A 53 2.64 27.86 21.41
N MET A 54 1.47 27.69 22.00
CA MET A 54 0.45 28.73 22.15
C MET A 54 -0.16 28.75 23.54
N ILE A 55 -0.42 29.96 24.05
CA ILE A 55 -1.28 30.19 25.22
C ILE A 55 -2.48 31.06 24.80
N LEU A 56 -3.67 30.56 25.09
CA LEU A 56 -4.96 31.17 24.76
C LEU A 56 -5.67 31.57 26.06
N LEU A 57 -5.76 32.88 26.31
CA LEU A 57 -6.50 33.49 27.43
C LEU A 57 -7.75 34.24 26.97
N ALA A 58 -7.96 34.33 25.65
CA ALA A 58 -9.11 34.99 25.05
C ALA A 58 -10.25 34.00 24.81
N ASP A 59 -11.46 34.54 24.60
CA ASP A 59 -12.66 33.73 24.39
C ASP A 59 -13.02 33.64 22.91
N THR A 60 -13.81 32.63 22.53
CA THR A 60 -14.43 32.49 21.19
C THR A 60 -13.46 32.48 20.01
N CYS A 61 -12.23 32.04 20.25
CA CYS A 61 -11.17 31.99 19.24
C CYS A 61 -11.25 30.68 18.43
N GLN A 62 -10.72 30.72 17.20
CA GLN A 62 -10.59 29.56 16.31
C GLN A 62 -9.12 29.28 16.05
N VAL A 63 -8.62 28.13 16.48
CA VAL A 63 -7.27 27.65 16.17
C VAL A 63 -7.40 26.53 15.15
N LYS A 64 -7.06 26.77 13.88
CA LYS A 64 -7.34 25.81 12.80
C LYS A 64 -6.24 25.69 11.75
N GLY A 65 -6.02 24.48 11.26
CA GLY A 65 -5.11 24.19 10.16
C GLY A 65 -3.62 24.34 10.48
N ASN A 66 -3.24 24.39 11.76
CA ASN A 66 -1.87 24.66 12.23
C ASN A 66 -1.11 23.38 12.60
N PHE A 67 0.22 23.47 12.62
CA PHE A 67 1.13 22.45 13.13
C PHE A 67 1.80 22.93 14.42
N PHE A 68 1.69 22.15 15.49
CA PHE A 68 2.29 22.42 16.79
C PHE A 68 3.26 21.29 17.16
N GLY A 69 4.54 21.62 17.31
CA GLY A 69 5.57 20.68 17.77
C GLY A 69 6.09 19.74 16.68
N THR A 70 5.83 20.02 15.40
CA THR A 70 6.35 19.26 14.25
C THR A 70 7.16 20.14 13.29
N ASN A 71 7.83 19.52 12.32
CA ASN A 71 8.39 20.21 11.16
C ASN A 71 7.27 20.75 10.24
N GLY A 72 7.65 21.56 9.24
CA GLY A 72 6.70 22.18 8.32
C GLY A 72 5.92 21.22 7.40
N THR A 73 6.36 19.96 7.29
CA THR A 73 5.63 18.90 6.59
C THR A 73 4.71 18.11 7.50
N GLY A 74 4.80 18.29 8.82
CA GLY A 74 4.00 17.56 9.81
C GLY A 74 4.40 16.09 9.96
N THR A 75 5.62 15.72 9.55
CA THR A 75 6.10 14.32 9.50
C THR A 75 7.22 14.00 10.48
N ALA A 76 7.76 14.98 11.19
CA ALA A 76 8.77 14.77 12.23
C ALA A 76 8.56 15.73 13.40
N ALA A 77 8.88 15.30 14.62
CA ALA A 77 8.73 16.10 15.83
C ALA A 77 9.83 17.18 15.95
N ILE A 78 9.41 18.40 16.33
CA ILE A 78 10.26 19.52 16.77
C ILE A 78 9.60 20.09 18.03
N LYS A 79 9.96 19.50 19.17
CA LYS A 79 9.27 19.65 20.46
C LYS A 79 9.10 21.10 20.94
N ASN A 80 7.91 21.45 21.43
CA ASN A 80 7.72 22.54 22.39
C ASN A 80 7.93 22.02 23.83
N GLY A 81 8.58 22.82 24.67
CA GLY A 81 9.02 22.42 26.02
C GLY A 81 7.90 22.19 27.04
N SER A 82 6.66 22.56 26.73
CA SER A 82 5.47 22.20 27.53
C SER A 82 4.29 21.81 26.62
N TYR A 83 3.31 22.67 26.44
CA TYR A 83 2.08 22.40 25.69
C TYR A 83 2.23 22.69 24.20
N GLY A 84 1.54 21.95 23.34
CA GLY A 84 1.26 22.41 21.98
C GLY A 84 0.35 23.63 22.03
N VAL A 85 -0.83 23.45 22.63
CA VAL A 85 -1.83 24.51 22.87
C VAL A 85 -2.27 24.48 24.34
N LEU A 86 -2.16 25.61 25.04
CA LEU A 86 -2.66 25.80 26.40
C LEU A 86 -3.81 26.81 26.39
N VAL A 87 -5.02 26.38 26.75
CA VAL A 87 -6.13 27.28 27.05
C VAL A 87 -6.13 27.52 28.55
N ASN A 88 -5.93 28.78 28.96
CA ASN A 88 -5.78 29.17 30.35
C ASN A 88 -6.87 30.17 30.73
N GLY A 89 -8.00 29.64 31.20
CA GLY A 89 -9.19 30.40 31.58
C GLY A 89 -9.97 31.05 30.42
N GLY A 90 -9.61 30.74 29.17
CA GLY A 90 -10.35 31.20 27.99
C GLY A 90 -11.54 30.31 27.69
N ASP A 91 -12.67 30.92 27.30
CA ASP A 91 -13.94 30.24 27.14
C ASP A 91 -14.39 30.14 25.68
N ASN A 92 -15.19 29.13 25.37
CA ASN A 92 -15.86 28.96 24.08
C ASN A 92 -14.92 28.96 22.86
N ASN A 93 -13.67 28.55 23.04
CA ASN A 93 -12.70 28.46 21.96
C ASN A 93 -12.85 27.16 21.18
N THR A 94 -12.54 27.17 19.88
CA THR A 94 -12.48 25.97 19.04
C THR A 94 -11.04 25.72 18.61
N ILE A 95 -10.49 24.57 19.02
CA ILE A 95 -9.22 24.04 18.54
C ILE A 95 -9.55 22.96 17.52
N GLY A 96 -9.36 23.28 16.25
CA GLY A 96 -9.65 22.44 15.09
C GLY A 96 -10.99 22.78 14.45
N GLY A 97 -11.75 21.76 14.10
CA GLY A 97 -13.07 21.89 13.48
C GLY A 97 -13.52 20.60 12.79
N THR A 98 -14.71 20.62 12.20
CA THR A 98 -15.36 19.41 11.64
C THR A 98 -14.93 19.08 10.21
N THR A 99 -14.09 19.91 9.58
CA THR A 99 -13.56 19.64 8.23
C THR A 99 -12.09 19.26 8.30
N ALA A 100 -11.62 18.45 7.34
CA ALA A 100 -10.21 18.08 7.26
C ALA A 100 -9.27 19.29 7.10
N ALA A 101 -9.77 20.42 6.61
CA ALA A 101 -8.99 21.65 6.44
C ALA A 101 -8.82 22.43 7.75
N ASP A 102 -9.72 22.27 8.72
CA ASP A 102 -9.63 22.94 10.03
C ASP A 102 -8.68 22.22 10.99
N ARG A 103 -8.34 20.96 10.68
CA ARG A 103 -7.53 20.07 11.51
C ARG A 103 -6.15 20.66 11.86
N ASN A 104 -5.84 20.70 13.15
CA ASN A 104 -4.47 20.91 13.60
C ASN A 104 -3.74 19.57 13.75
N VAL A 105 -2.41 19.61 13.62
CA VAL A 105 -1.50 18.52 14.01
C VAL A 105 -0.75 18.98 15.25
N ILE A 106 -0.95 18.31 16.39
CA ILE A 106 -0.45 18.71 17.71
C ILE A 106 0.35 17.55 18.31
N SER A 107 1.63 17.50 17.97
CA SER A 107 2.49 16.34 18.22
C SER A 107 3.91 16.76 18.56
N GLY A 108 4.68 15.88 19.20
CA GLY A 108 6.06 16.16 19.60
C GLY A 108 6.20 17.05 20.84
N ASN A 109 5.11 17.53 21.45
CA ASN A 109 5.12 18.41 22.63
C ASN A 109 5.28 17.59 23.92
N VAL A 110 5.34 18.23 25.10
CA VAL A 110 5.18 17.48 26.37
C VAL A 110 3.72 17.04 26.49
N THR A 111 2.79 17.99 26.54
CA THR A 111 1.34 17.74 26.48
C THR A 111 0.81 18.31 25.17
N GLY A 112 -0.11 17.63 24.50
CA GLY A 112 -0.68 18.12 23.25
C GLY A 112 -1.52 19.38 23.47
N VAL A 113 -2.70 19.21 24.07
CA VAL A 113 -3.63 20.29 24.43
C VAL A 113 -3.87 20.29 25.93
N ALA A 114 -3.92 21.46 26.57
CA ALA A 114 -4.33 21.59 27.96
C ALA A 114 -5.42 22.64 28.12
N LEU A 115 -6.49 22.30 28.85
CA LEU A 115 -7.57 23.21 29.27
C LEU A 115 -7.46 23.39 30.78
N VAL A 116 -7.12 24.59 31.23
CA VAL A 116 -6.83 24.87 32.65
C VAL A 116 -7.46 26.16 33.15
N SER A 117 -7.51 26.31 34.48
CA SER A 117 -7.86 27.55 35.19
C SER A 117 -9.27 28.06 34.90
N GLY A 118 -10.27 27.18 34.98
CA GLY A 118 -11.68 27.54 34.83
C GLY A 118 -12.18 27.60 33.39
N ALA A 119 -11.41 27.11 32.41
CA ALA A 119 -11.80 27.16 31.00
C ALA A 119 -13.09 26.36 30.76
N THR A 120 -14.10 26.99 30.14
CA THR A 120 -15.41 26.39 29.91
C THR A 120 -15.93 26.58 28.47
N GLY A 121 -16.72 25.60 28.00
CA GLY A 121 -17.35 25.66 26.68
C GLY A 121 -16.37 25.49 25.50
N ASN A 122 -15.12 25.09 25.75
CA ASN A 122 -14.13 24.93 24.68
C ASN A 122 -14.33 23.61 23.93
N ALA A 123 -14.11 23.65 22.63
CA ALA A 123 -14.22 22.51 21.73
C ALA A 123 -12.85 22.14 21.14
N VAL A 124 -12.39 20.92 21.39
CA VAL A 124 -11.22 20.32 20.73
C VAL A 124 -11.74 19.31 19.73
N GLU A 125 -11.74 19.63 18.45
CA GLU A 125 -12.45 18.86 17.42
C GLU A 125 -11.60 18.59 16.17
N GLY A 126 -11.65 17.37 15.66
CA GLY A 126 -11.10 16.99 14.36
C GLY A 126 -9.58 17.05 14.24
N ASN A 127 -8.86 17.13 15.36
CA ASN A 127 -7.40 17.26 15.40
C ASN A 127 -6.68 15.91 15.34
N PHE A 128 -5.43 15.97 14.92
CA PHE A 128 -4.45 14.89 15.04
C PHE A 128 -3.50 15.21 16.19
N ILE A 129 -3.49 14.39 17.24
CA ILE A 129 -2.77 14.63 18.48
C ILE A 129 -1.89 13.41 18.78
N GLY A 130 -0.58 13.62 18.72
CA GLY A 130 0.43 12.57 18.87
C GLY A 130 0.72 11.76 17.58
N THR A 131 0.01 12.02 16.48
CA THR A 131 0.31 11.45 15.15
C THR A 131 1.01 12.45 14.24
N ASP A 132 1.50 11.99 13.10
CA ASP A 132 1.87 12.87 11.99
C ASP A 132 0.63 13.42 11.25
N VAL A 133 0.87 14.21 10.19
CA VAL A 133 -0.17 14.81 9.35
C VAL A 133 -1.07 13.79 8.63
N SER A 134 -0.66 12.51 8.53
CA SER A 134 -1.49 11.46 7.95
C SER A 134 -2.52 10.89 8.93
N GLY A 135 -2.27 11.05 10.24
CA GLY A 135 -3.09 10.45 11.30
C GLY A 135 -2.74 9.00 11.61
N THR A 136 -1.75 8.41 10.93
CA THR A 136 -1.41 6.98 11.09
C THR A 136 -0.05 6.73 11.71
N ASN A 137 0.96 7.58 11.45
CA ASN A 137 2.29 7.39 12.04
C ASN A 137 2.41 8.12 13.37
N GLY A 138 3.05 7.49 14.35
CA GLY A 138 3.28 8.09 15.66
C GLY A 138 4.44 9.08 15.66
N LEU A 139 4.19 10.28 16.19
CA LEU A 139 5.23 11.23 16.61
C LEU A 139 5.29 11.35 18.14
N GLY A 140 4.13 11.15 18.79
CA GLY A 140 3.88 11.19 20.22
C GLY A 140 4.00 12.58 20.82
N ASN A 141 3.18 12.89 21.82
CA ASN A 141 3.54 13.88 22.84
C ASN A 141 4.15 13.14 24.04
N GLY A 142 5.08 13.74 24.78
CA GLY A 142 5.31 13.27 26.15
C GLY A 142 6.69 13.39 26.80
N SER A 143 6.59 13.23 28.11
CA SER A 143 7.52 12.67 29.12
C SER A 143 6.60 12.10 30.23
N SER A 144 5.78 11.08 29.91
CA SER A 144 4.65 10.59 30.74
C SER A 144 3.42 11.51 30.83
N SER A 145 3.24 12.40 29.85
CA SER A 145 2.16 13.39 29.82
C SER A 145 1.07 13.02 28.80
N PRO A 146 -0.18 13.49 28.98
CA PRO A 146 -1.27 13.09 28.12
C PRO A 146 -1.28 13.81 26.77
N GLY A 147 -2.04 13.26 25.82
CA GLY A 147 -2.39 13.96 24.59
C GLY A 147 -3.24 15.21 24.88
N ILE A 148 -4.26 15.07 25.72
CA ILE A 148 -5.11 16.17 26.20
C ILE A 148 -5.19 16.14 27.73
N GLU A 149 -5.00 17.29 28.37
CA GLU A 149 -5.19 17.49 29.80
C GLU A 149 -6.33 18.47 30.07
N ILE A 150 -7.23 18.14 31.00
CA ILE A 150 -8.26 19.03 31.54
C ILE A 150 -8.05 19.12 33.05
N ASP A 151 -7.83 20.34 33.56
CA ASP A 151 -7.64 20.59 34.99
C ASP A 151 -8.38 21.86 35.41
N ASP A 152 -9.12 21.80 36.51
CA ASP A 152 -9.96 22.89 37.03
C ASP A 152 -10.88 23.50 35.95
N SER A 153 -11.37 22.68 35.01
CA SER A 153 -12.06 23.14 33.79
C SER A 153 -13.27 22.26 33.50
N SER A 154 -14.39 22.86 33.09
CA SER A 154 -15.70 22.18 33.04
C SER A 154 -16.47 22.52 31.77
N ASN A 155 -17.43 21.69 31.38
CA ASN A 155 -18.31 21.91 30.21
C ASN A 155 -17.56 22.06 28.88
N ASN A 156 -16.44 21.35 28.69
CA ASN A 156 -15.69 21.35 27.44
C ASN A 156 -16.05 20.11 26.59
N SER A 157 -15.93 20.22 25.26
CA SER A 157 -16.13 19.10 24.33
C SER A 157 -14.82 18.66 23.71
N ILE A 158 -14.47 17.39 23.90
CA ILE A 158 -13.38 16.73 23.19
C ILE A 158 -14.00 15.78 22.19
N GLY A 159 -13.89 16.13 20.91
CA GLY A 159 -14.55 15.41 19.84
C GLY A 159 -16.01 15.81 19.66
N GLY A 160 -16.82 14.90 19.17
CA GLY A 160 -18.24 15.15 18.94
C GLY A 160 -18.94 14.03 18.18
N THR A 161 -20.26 14.17 18.03
CA THR A 161 -21.08 13.14 17.39
C THR A 161 -20.91 13.10 15.86
N ALA A 162 -20.50 14.22 15.26
CA ALA A 162 -20.18 14.30 13.83
C ALA A 162 -18.84 13.61 13.54
N ALA A 163 -18.76 12.85 12.44
CA ALA A 163 -17.54 12.13 12.07
C ALA A 163 -16.30 13.03 11.95
N GLY A 164 -16.49 14.25 11.43
CA GLY A 164 -15.42 15.23 11.28
C GLY A 164 -14.96 15.89 12.59
N ALA A 165 -15.78 15.86 13.65
CA ALA A 165 -15.42 16.42 14.96
C ALA A 165 -14.47 15.51 15.76
N ARG A 166 -14.37 14.23 15.39
CA ARG A 166 -13.61 13.22 16.14
C ARG A 166 -12.11 13.48 16.04
N ASN A 167 -11.43 13.60 17.16
CA ASN A 167 -9.98 13.68 17.18
C ASN A 167 -9.36 12.29 16.99
N VAL A 168 -8.13 12.26 16.46
CA VAL A 168 -7.24 11.11 16.55
C VAL A 168 -6.20 11.43 17.62
N ILE A 169 -6.19 10.65 18.71
CA ILE A 169 -5.35 10.85 19.89
C ILE A 169 -4.55 9.58 20.12
N ALA A 170 -3.32 9.55 19.62
CA ALA A 170 -2.56 8.31 19.57
C ALA A 170 -1.07 8.51 19.77
N PHE A 171 -0.38 7.43 20.17
CA PHE A 171 1.08 7.38 20.35
C PHE A 171 1.63 8.34 21.40
N ASN A 172 0.80 8.86 22.30
CA ASN A 172 1.29 9.69 23.40
C ASN A 172 2.03 8.80 24.41
N GLN A 173 3.12 9.32 24.96
CA GLN A 173 3.98 8.60 25.93
C GLN A 173 3.37 8.61 27.34
N GLY A 174 2.06 8.73 27.44
CA GLY A 174 1.24 8.79 28.65
C GLY A 174 -0.19 8.41 28.29
N ARG A 175 -1.17 9.05 28.92
CA ARG A 175 -2.61 8.82 28.64
C ARG A 175 -3.05 9.48 27.33
N GLY A 176 -4.14 9.01 26.74
CA GLY A 176 -4.77 9.72 25.63
C GLY A 176 -5.34 11.07 26.10
N ILE A 177 -6.30 11.00 27.03
CA ILE A 177 -6.95 12.14 27.68
C ILE A 177 -6.89 11.95 29.19
N THR A 178 -6.62 13.03 29.92
CA THR A 178 -6.73 13.06 31.38
C THR A 178 -7.65 14.19 31.80
N VAL A 179 -8.63 13.87 32.65
CA VAL A 179 -9.43 14.88 33.37
C VAL A 179 -9.00 14.82 34.81
N LYS A 180 -8.16 15.78 35.25
CA LYS A 180 -7.67 15.84 36.64
C LYS A 180 -8.72 16.37 37.60
N SER A 181 -9.55 17.29 37.13
CA SER A 181 -10.66 17.87 37.89
C SER A 181 -11.63 18.62 36.96
N GLY A 182 -12.82 18.95 37.47
CA GLY A 182 -13.91 19.59 36.71
C GLY A 182 -14.94 18.59 36.16
N THR A 183 -16.11 19.08 35.75
CA THR A 183 -17.27 18.25 35.37
C THR A 183 -17.89 18.72 34.06
N GLY A 184 -18.75 17.89 33.47
CA GLY A 184 -19.42 18.16 32.20
C GLY A 184 -18.48 18.15 30.99
N ASN A 185 -17.30 17.54 31.11
CA ASN A 185 -16.36 17.46 30.01
C ASN A 185 -16.68 16.26 29.11
N ALA A 186 -17.37 16.52 28.00
CA ALA A 186 -17.87 15.50 27.08
C ALA A 186 -16.74 15.02 26.16
N ILE A 187 -16.42 13.73 26.24
CA ILE A 187 -15.43 13.07 25.39
C ILE A 187 -16.17 12.13 24.44
N LEU A 188 -16.34 12.51 23.18
CA LEU A 188 -17.24 11.82 22.24
C LEU A 188 -16.57 11.48 20.92
N GLY A 189 -16.72 10.21 20.51
CA GLY A 189 -16.39 9.69 19.18
C GLY A 189 -14.90 9.68 18.82
N ASN A 190 -14.00 10.10 19.71
CA ASN A 190 -12.57 10.19 19.44
C ASN A 190 -11.96 8.81 19.15
N SER A 191 -10.99 8.77 18.24
CA SER A 191 -10.12 7.63 18.01
C SER A 191 -8.92 7.72 18.94
N ILE A 192 -8.95 7.00 20.05
CA ILE A 192 -7.92 7.02 21.09
C ILE A 192 -7.22 5.66 21.10
N PHE A 193 -5.92 5.59 20.78
CA PHE A 193 -5.20 4.30 20.71
C PHE A 193 -3.68 4.41 20.77
N SER A 194 -2.99 3.32 21.09
CA SER A 194 -1.53 3.22 21.16
C SER A 194 -0.88 4.28 22.04
N ASN A 195 -1.59 4.78 23.05
CA ASN A 195 -0.99 5.56 24.12
C ASN A 195 -0.31 4.58 25.09
N THR A 196 0.72 5.00 25.81
CA THR A 196 1.48 4.08 26.66
C THR A 196 0.82 3.81 28.03
N ASP A 197 -0.32 4.45 28.28
CA ASP A 197 -1.15 4.37 29.48
C ASP A 197 -2.63 4.49 29.05
N LEU A 198 -3.57 4.62 29.99
CA LEU A 198 -5.02 4.65 29.72
C LEU A 198 -5.44 5.63 28.60
N GLY A 199 -6.43 5.23 27.81
CA GLY A 199 -7.03 6.08 26.78
C GLY A 199 -7.71 7.33 27.37
N ILE A 200 -8.50 7.14 28.42
CA ILE A 200 -9.12 8.20 29.24
C ILE A 200 -8.84 7.84 30.70
N ASP A 201 -8.35 8.79 31.48
CA ASP A 201 -8.15 8.64 32.92
C ASP A 201 -8.80 9.83 33.66
N LEU A 202 -9.71 9.52 34.59
CA LEU A 202 -10.37 10.47 35.47
C LEU A 202 -9.61 10.53 36.80
N ASP A 203 -9.36 11.73 37.32
CA ASP A 203 -8.53 12.01 38.50
C ASP A 203 -7.05 11.60 38.40
N ASN A 204 -6.62 10.99 37.29
CA ASN A 204 -5.24 10.54 37.08
C ASN A 204 -4.80 9.51 38.15
N ASP A 205 -5.71 8.62 38.53
CA ASP A 205 -5.52 7.61 39.57
C ASP A 205 -5.61 6.15 39.04
N GLY A 206 -5.74 5.99 37.72
CA GLY A 206 -5.91 4.71 37.05
C GLY A 206 -7.38 4.41 36.81
N PRO A 207 -7.76 3.15 36.51
CA PRO A 207 -9.14 2.83 36.19
C PRO A 207 -10.07 3.09 37.39
N THR A 208 -11.04 3.96 37.19
CA THR A 208 -12.11 4.29 38.13
C THR A 208 -12.93 3.02 38.42
N LEU A 209 -13.26 2.78 39.69
CA LEU A 209 -14.10 1.64 40.06
C LEU A 209 -15.57 1.98 39.86
N ASN A 210 -16.35 1.04 39.30
CA ASN A 210 -17.80 1.23 39.22
C ASN A 210 -18.46 1.11 40.61
N GLU A 211 -19.08 2.19 41.10
CA GLU A 211 -19.80 2.23 42.38
C GLU A 211 -21.32 2.11 42.22
N ASN A 212 -22.02 1.62 43.25
CA ASN A 212 -23.47 1.49 43.17
C ASN A 212 -24.15 2.87 43.06
N CYS A 213 -24.93 3.05 41.99
CA CYS A 213 -25.62 4.29 41.63
C CYS A 213 -24.72 5.48 41.30
N ASP A 214 -23.41 5.26 41.09
CA ASP A 214 -22.46 6.33 40.70
C ASP A 214 -22.52 7.50 41.70
N ALA A 215 -22.22 7.18 42.97
CA ALA A 215 -22.29 8.10 44.09
C ALA A 215 -21.04 8.98 44.23
N ASP A 216 -20.06 8.78 43.36
CA ASP A 216 -18.78 9.45 43.35
C ASP A 216 -18.90 10.95 43.03
N THR A 217 -17.85 11.66 43.42
CA THR A 217 -17.61 13.06 43.04
C THR A 217 -16.16 13.21 42.62
N GLY A 218 -15.86 14.08 41.67
CA GLY A 218 -14.50 14.26 41.14
C GLY A 218 -14.52 14.67 39.67
N ALA A 219 -13.42 14.41 38.96
CA ALA A 219 -13.34 14.60 37.52
C ALA A 219 -14.49 13.86 36.81
N ASN A 220 -15.33 14.60 36.09
CA ASN A 220 -16.54 14.09 35.47
C ASN A 220 -17.41 13.23 36.41
N ASN A 221 -17.47 13.59 37.69
CA ASN A 221 -18.16 12.82 38.73
C ASN A 221 -17.72 11.35 38.83
N LYS A 222 -16.52 11.02 38.34
CA LYS A 222 -16.02 9.64 38.19
C LYS A 222 -17.03 8.69 37.54
N GLN A 223 -17.77 9.22 36.56
CA GLN A 223 -18.87 8.52 35.88
C GLN A 223 -18.57 7.04 35.65
N ASN A 224 -19.38 6.16 36.23
CA ASN A 224 -19.29 4.72 35.97
C ASN A 224 -19.28 4.40 34.47
N PHE A 225 -18.39 3.51 34.06
CA PHE A 225 -18.32 3.03 32.68
C PHE A 225 -19.28 1.85 32.44
N PRO A 226 -19.72 1.63 31.18
CA PRO A 226 -20.55 0.49 30.83
C PRO A 226 -19.81 -0.85 31.02
N THR A 227 -20.54 -1.93 31.27
CA THR A 227 -20.00 -3.30 31.20
C THR A 227 -20.58 -4.00 29.99
N ILE A 228 -19.74 -4.41 29.04
CA ILE A 228 -20.16 -5.26 27.93
C ILE A 228 -20.33 -6.70 28.46
N THR A 229 -21.54 -7.24 28.36
CA THR A 229 -21.88 -8.54 28.95
C THR A 229 -21.79 -9.68 27.94
N THR A 230 -22.24 -9.45 26.70
CA THR A 230 -22.20 -10.47 25.63
C THR A 230 -21.96 -9.83 24.27
N ILE A 231 -21.15 -10.50 23.44
CA ILE A 231 -20.98 -10.18 22.03
C ILE A 231 -21.36 -11.43 21.24
N THR A 232 -22.37 -11.30 20.39
CA THR A 232 -22.94 -12.41 19.61
C THR A 232 -22.76 -12.12 18.12
N PRO A 233 -21.76 -12.73 17.46
CA PRO A 233 -21.55 -12.60 16.03
C PRO A 233 -22.71 -13.21 15.23
N GLY A 234 -23.23 -12.46 14.26
CA GLY A 234 -24.17 -12.96 13.24
C GLY A 234 -23.51 -12.99 11.85
N ALA A 235 -24.27 -13.42 10.85
CA ALA A 235 -23.75 -13.55 9.47
C ALA A 235 -23.35 -12.19 8.85
N THR A 236 -24.10 -11.13 9.12
CA THR A 236 -23.88 -9.78 8.57
C THR A 236 -23.60 -8.74 9.63
N ASN A 237 -24.23 -8.88 10.80
CA ASN A 237 -24.13 -7.96 11.92
C ASN A 237 -23.79 -8.72 13.20
N THR A 238 -23.10 -8.06 14.11
CA THR A 238 -22.80 -8.53 15.46
C THR A 238 -23.66 -7.76 16.46
N THR A 239 -24.22 -8.46 17.44
CA THR A 239 -25.00 -7.86 18.54
C THR A 239 -24.13 -7.75 19.78
N ILE A 240 -23.99 -6.54 20.32
CA ILE A 240 -23.25 -6.22 21.53
C ILE A 240 -24.27 -5.83 22.60
N ASN A 241 -24.37 -6.61 23.68
CA ASN A 241 -25.21 -6.28 24.83
C ASN A 241 -24.33 -5.88 26.02
N GLY A 242 -24.86 -4.99 26.86
CA GLY A 242 -24.20 -4.61 28.09
C GLY A 242 -25.13 -3.97 29.11
N THR A 243 -24.55 -3.57 30.23
CA THR A 243 -25.23 -2.92 31.35
C THR A 243 -24.52 -1.63 31.73
N LEU A 244 -25.26 -0.70 32.32
CA LEU A 244 -24.73 0.46 33.03
C LEU A 244 -25.39 0.51 34.41
N ASN A 245 -24.60 0.73 35.46
CA ASN A 245 -25.10 1.10 36.77
C ASN A 245 -24.68 2.56 37.01
N ALA A 246 -25.63 3.49 37.08
CA ALA A 246 -25.36 4.92 37.21
C ALA A 246 -26.58 5.65 37.79
N ALA A 247 -26.52 6.97 37.98
CA ALA A 247 -27.59 7.75 38.62
C ALA A 247 -29.00 7.36 38.10
N ALA A 248 -29.93 7.11 39.02
CA ALA A 248 -31.25 6.54 38.71
C ALA A 248 -32.07 7.42 37.76
N ASN A 249 -32.92 6.78 36.93
CA ASN A 249 -33.85 7.44 36.00
C ASN A 249 -33.18 8.45 35.04
N THR A 250 -31.93 8.22 34.69
CA THR A 250 -31.12 9.13 33.87
C THR A 250 -30.77 8.48 32.55
N GLN A 251 -30.84 9.24 31.46
CA GLN A 251 -30.46 8.77 30.13
C GLN A 251 -28.98 9.05 29.87
N TYR A 252 -28.25 8.01 29.47
CA TYR A 252 -26.84 8.06 29.10
C TYR A 252 -26.66 7.71 27.63
N ARG A 253 -25.67 8.32 26.99
CA ARG A 253 -25.16 7.90 25.68
C ARG A 253 -24.07 6.87 25.91
N ILE A 254 -24.22 5.69 25.33
CA ILE A 254 -23.18 4.65 25.28
C ILE A 254 -22.50 4.72 23.92
N GLU A 255 -21.19 4.83 23.90
CA GLU A 255 -20.37 4.72 22.69
C GLU A 255 -19.54 3.44 22.75
N VAL A 256 -19.54 2.66 21.67
CA VAL A 256 -18.79 1.41 21.56
C VAL A 256 -17.68 1.57 20.54
N PHE A 257 -16.51 1.06 20.90
CA PHE A 257 -15.29 1.09 20.12
C PHE A 257 -14.72 -0.30 19.95
N VAL A 258 -13.96 -0.53 18.87
CA VAL A 258 -13.14 -1.73 18.70
C VAL A 258 -11.67 -1.38 18.64
N ASN A 259 -10.85 -2.29 19.17
CA ASN A 259 -9.40 -2.12 19.29
C ASN A 259 -8.67 -3.33 18.71
N SER A 260 -7.50 -3.10 18.12
CA SER A 260 -6.63 -4.17 17.62
C SER A 260 -6.18 -5.13 18.72
N SER A 261 -5.99 -4.63 19.94
CA SER A 261 -5.66 -5.39 21.15
C SER A 261 -6.28 -4.75 22.39
N CYS A 262 -6.35 -5.50 23.49
CA CYS A 262 -6.65 -4.92 24.79
C CYS A 262 -5.45 -4.13 25.32
N ASP A 263 -5.72 -3.02 25.99
CA ASP A 263 -4.71 -2.25 26.72
C ASP A 263 -4.12 -3.09 27.88
N PRO A 264 -2.84 -2.91 28.24
CA PRO A 264 -2.23 -3.64 29.36
C PRO A 264 -2.94 -3.49 30.71
N SER A 265 -3.66 -2.39 30.94
CA SER A 265 -4.46 -2.18 32.16
C SER A 265 -5.70 -3.09 32.24
N GLY A 266 -6.12 -3.69 31.13
CA GLY A 266 -7.36 -4.44 31.00
C GLY A 266 -8.60 -3.60 30.68
N ASN A 267 -8.50 -2.26 30.76
CA ASN A 267 -9.50 -1.32 30.29
C ASN A 267 -9.00 -0.71 29.00
N GLY A 268 -9.70 -1.00 27.90
CA GLY A 268 -9.12 -0.78 26.59
C GLY A 268 -9.21 0.67 26.17
N GLU A 269 -8.44 1.05 25.18
CA GLU A 269 -8.60 2.34 24.52
C GLU A 269 -9.84 2.32 23.58
N GLY A 270 -9.98 3.30 22.70
CA GLY A 270 -11.07 3.40 21.74
C GLY A 270 -10.58 3.72 20.33
N GLN A 271 -9.98 2.75 19.65
CA GLN A 271 -9.35 2.96 18.34
C GLN A 271 -10.35 3.27 17.23
N VAL A 272 -11.41 2.46 17.09
CA VAL A 272 -12.40 2.65 16.03
C VAL A 272 -13.78 2.77 16.65
N PHE A 273 -14.41 3.94 16.53
CA PHE A 273 -15.81 4.12 16.89
C PHE A 273 -16.71 3.32 15.95
N VAL A 274 -17.51 2.40 16.50
CA VAL A 274 -18.36 1.51 15.71
C VAL A 274 -19.85 1.82 15.83
N GLY A 275 -20.26 2.54 16.88
CA GLY A 275 -21.63 2.99 17.03
C GLY A 275 -21.95 3.48 18.44
N SER A 276 -23.16 3.99 18.60
CA SER A 276 -23.68 4.48 19.87
C SER A 276 -25.14 4.11 20.07
N THR A 277 -25.56 3.98 21.31
CA THR A 277 -26.98 3.82 21.71
C THR A 277 -27.26 4.59 22.99
N ASN A 278 -28.52 4.93 23.24
CA ASN A 278 -28.92 5.52 24.52
C ASN A 278 -29.40 4.42 25.48
N VAL A 279 -29.10 4.58 26.77
CA VAL A 279 -29.60 3.73 27.85
C VAL A 279 -30.24 4.62 28.90
N THR A 280 -31.38 4.21 29.47
CA THR A 280 -31.99 4.89 30.61
C THR A 280 -31.92 3.95 31.81
N THR A 281 -31.30 4.42 32.90
CA THR A 281 -31.25 3.67 34.16
C THR A 281 -32.62 3.66 34.83
N ASP A 282 -32.95 2.57 35.52
CA ASP A 282 -34.19 2.44 36.27
C ASP A 282 -34.10 3.11 37.66
N GLY A 283 -35.16 2.98 38.47
CA GLY A 283 -35.18 3.47 39.85
C GLY A 283 -34.21 2.76 40.80
N SER A 284 -33.58 1.67 40.36
CA SER A 284 -32.50 0.95 41.04
C SER A 284 -31.15 1.20 40.38
N CYS A 285 -31.02 2.27 39.58
CA CYS A 285 -29.79 2.73 38.94
C CYS A 285 -29.28 1.84 37.79
N ASN A 286 -30.04 0.83 37.35
CA ASN A 286 -29.57 -0.13 36.35
C ASN A 286 -30.17 0.15 34.98
N GLY A 287 -29.34 0.10 33.95
CA GLY A 287 -29.74 0.16 32.55
C GLY A 287 -29.14 -1.00 31.76
N THR A 288 -29.88 -1.52 30.79
CA THR A 288 -29.38 -2.50 29.81
C THR A 288 -29.35 -1.86 28.43
N PHE A 289 -28.31 -2.13 27.65
CA PHE A 289 -28.21 -1.65 26.28
C PHE A 289 -27.91 -2.79 25.31
N GLN A 290 -28.34 -2.57 24.07
CA GLN A 290 -28.04 -3.42 22.92
C GLN A 290 -27.63 -2.53 21.76
N LEU A 291 -26.52 -2.89 21.10
CA LEU A 291 -26.05 -2.26 19.88
C LEU A 291 -25.84 -3.34 18.81
N ILE A 292 -26.40 -3.13 17.62
CA ILE A 292 -26.20 -4.01 16.47
C ILE A 292 -25.28 -3.30 15.49
N VAL A 293 -24.16 -3.94 15.15
CA VAL A 293 -23.08 -3.34 14.36
C VAL A 293 -22.77 -4.19 13.13
N PRO A 294 -22.57 -3.61 11.94
CA PRO A 294 -22.12 -4.36 10.77
C PRO A 294 -20.76 -5.02 11.02
N ASN A 295 -20.61 -6.29 10.62
CA ASN A 295 -19.35 -7.02 10.82
C ASN A 295 -18.16 -6.32 10.13
N ALA A 296 -18.40 -5.65 9.00
CA ALA A 296 -17.37 -4.90 8.27
C ALA A 296 -16.80 -3.71 9.07
N SER A 297 -17.53 -3.22 10.08
CA SER A 297 -17.07 -2.13 10.96
C SER A 297 -16.20 -2.62 12.13
N LEU A 298 -16.10 -3.94 12.33
CA LEU A 298 -15.41 -4.55 13.47
C LEU A 298 -13.99 -4.97 13.06
N THR A 299 -13.11 -3.98 12.88
CA THR A 299 -11.72 -4.19 12.41
C THR A 299 -10.73 -4.57 13.52
N GLY A 300 -11.20 -4.82 14.75
CA GLY A 300 -10.39 -5.14 15.94
C GLY A 300 -10.60 -6.56 16.47
N THR A 301 -10.00 -6.86 17.62
CA THR A 301 -10.14 -8.15 18.34
C THR A 301 -10.95 -8.04 19.63
N VAL A 302 -11.02 -6.84 20.21
CA VAL A 302 -11.76 -6.54 21.44
C VAL A 302 -12.62 -5.30 21.26
N ALA A 303 -13.68 -5.19 22.06
CA ALA A 303 -14.52 -4.01 22.17
C ALA A 303 -14.42 -3.37 23.55
N THR A 304 -14.61 -2.06 23.59
CA THR A 304 -14.74 -1.23 24.80
C THR A 304 -15.90 -0.27 24.64
N ALA A 305 -16.35 0.33 25.75
CA ALA A 305 -17.40 1.32 25.72
C ALA A 305 -17.18 2.45 26.72
N THR A 306 -17.76 3.62 26.44
CA THR A 306 -17.87 4.74 27.38
C THR A 306 -19.34 5.09 27.60
N ALA A 307 -19.64 5.73 28.74
CA ALA A 307 -20.94 6.33 29.05
C ALA A 307 -20.78 7.83 29.19
N THR A 308 -21.71 8.61 28.62
CA THR A 308 -21.79 10.05 28.82
C THR A 308 -23.16 10.42 29.37
N ASP A 309 -23.19 11.15 30.48
CA ASP A 309 -24.43 11.64 31.09
C ASP A 309 -25.01 12.88 30.38
N PRO A 310 -26.22 13.36 30.73
CA PRO A 310 -26.81 14.55 30.12
C PRO A 310 -26.07 15.86 30.40
N ALA A 311 -25.25 15.91 31.45
CA ALA A 311 -24.42 17.08 31.79
C ALA A 311 -23.09 17.08 31.03
N GLY A 312 -22.76 16.01 30.31
CA GLY A 312 -21.53 15.87 29.54
C GLY A 312 -20.41 15.15 30.29
N ASN A 313 -20.67 14.53 31.45
CA ASN A 313 -19.67 13.73 32.14
C ASN A 313 -19.45 12.41 31.39
N THR A 314 -18.30 12.26 30.72
CA THR A 314 -17.91 10.98 30.09
C THR A 314 -17.06 10.14 31.03
N SER A 315 -17.38 8.85 31.14
CA SER A 315 -16.60 7.82 31.84
C SER A 315 -15.26 7.54 31.15
N GLU A 316 -14.40 6.82 31.86
CA GLU A 316 -13.32 6.08 31.22
C GLU A 316 -13.86 4.95 30.32
N PHE A 317 -12.96 4.28 29.60
CA PHE A 317 -13.33 3.10 28.83
C PHE A 317 -13.57 1.90 29.74
N SER A 318 -14.55 1.09 29.37
CA SER A 318 -14.82 -0.20 30.00
C SER A 318 -13.66 -1.19 29.90
N SER A 319 -13.75 -2.26 30.70
CA SER A 319 -12.94 -3.45 30.49
C SER A 319 -13.11 -4.00 29.07
N CYS A 320 -12.03 -4.56 28.52
CA CYS A 320 -12.04 -5.13 27.18
C CYS A 320 -12.93 -6.38 27.11
N ALA A 321 -13.87 -6.39 26.16
CA ALA A 321 -14.65 -7.58 25.83
C ALA A 321 -14.13 -8.21 24.52
N PRO A 322 -13.69 -9.49 24.52
CA PRO A 322 -13.31 -10.18 23.30
C PRO A 322 -14.48 -10.22 22.31
N LEU A 323 -14.24 -9.83 21.06
CA LEU A 323 -15.30 -9.82 20.04
C LEU A 323 -15.79 -11.22 19.71
N GLY A 324 -14.94 -12.25 19.86
CA GLY A 324 -15.28 -13.64 19.54
C GLY A 324 -15.60 -13.87 18.06
N ILE A 325 -15.41 -12.85 17.20
CA ILE A 325 -15.52 -12.93 15.76
C ILE A 325 -14.19 -13.48 15.24
N PRO A 326 -14.18 -14.52 14.38
CA PRO A 326 -13.00 -14.85 13.63
C PRO A 326 -12.67 -13.66 12.72
N ILE A 327 -11.68 -12.85 13.10
CA ILE A 327 -11.07 -11.85 12.20
C ILE A 327 -10.58 -12.59 10.97
N THR A 328 -11.39 -12.55 9.92
CA THR A 328 -11.08 -13.23 8.68
C THR A 328 -10.18 -12.29 7.93
N ASN A 329 -8.88 -12.59 7.91
CA ASN A 329 -7.95 -11.89 7.04
C ASN A 329 -8.44 -12.08 5.61
N VAL A 330 -8.70 -11.00 4.89
CA VAL A 330 -9.35 -11.03 3.57
C VAL A 330 -8.54 -10.22 2.59
N VAL A 331 -8.43 -10.71 1.35
CA VAL A 331 -7.91 -9.99 0.20
C VAL A 331 -8.96 -9.97 -0.92
N GLN A 332 -9.22 -8.78 -1.50
CA GLN A 332 -10.21 -8.56 -2.55
C GLN A 332 -9.86 -7.35 -3.43
N PHE A 333 -10.47 -7.22 -4.60
CA PHE A 333 -10.39 -5.98 -5.37
C PHE A 333 -11.11 -4.84 -4.65
N SER A 334 -10.61 -3.62 -4.82
CA SER A 334 -11.22 -2.40 -4.28
C SER A 334 -12.56 -2.05 -4.96
N ALA A 335 -12.71 -2.43 -6.24
CA ALA A 335 -13.92 -2.27 -7.04
C ALA A 335 -14.17 -3.51 -7.91
N SER A 336 -15.42 -3.73 -8.31
CA SER A 336 -15.81 -4.81 -9.23
C SER A 336 -15.60 -4.45 -10.70
N ASN A 337 -15.49 -3.16 -11.02
CA ASN A 337 -15.38 -2.65 -12.38
C ASN A 337 -14.31 -1.56 -12.45
N TYR A 338 -13.49 -1.61 -13.51
CA TYR A 338 -12.52 -0.59 -13.87
C TYR A 338 -12.74 -0.22 -15.34
N ASN A 339 -12.56 1.04 -15.68
CA ASN A 339 -12.74 1.52 -17.05
C ASN A 339 -11.43 2.16 -17.52
N VAL A 340 -11.11 1.94 -18.78
CA VAL A 340 -9.94 2.51 -19.45
C VAL A 340 -10.30 2.74 -20.90
N THR A 341 -9.78 3.81 -21.50
CA THR A 341 -9.87 4.01 -22.94
C THR A 341 -8.75 3.24 -23.61
N GLU A 342 -9.06 2.61 -24.73
CA GLU A 342 -8.07 1.96 -25.57
C GLU A 342 -6.96 2.95 -25.95
N ALA A 343 -5.73 2.53 -25.71
CA ALA A 343 -4.50 3.28 -25.98
C ALA A 343 -3.36 2.40 -25.50
N CYS A 344 -2.13 2.74 -25.91
CA CYS A 344 -0.94 2.16 -25.31
C CYS A 344 -0.72 2.74 -23.89
N THR A 345 -1.43 2.17 -22.91
CA THR A 345 -1.50 2.63 -21.52
C THR A 345 -1.73 1.47 -20.55
N GLY A 346 -1.79 1.76 -19.24
CA GLY A 346 -2.11 0.81 -18.19
C GLY A 346 -3.31 1.23 -17.36
N VAL A 347 -4.15 0.26 -16.98
CA VAL A 347 -5.18 0.46 -15.96
C VAL A 347 -4.67 -0.08 -14.62
N THR A 348 -4.72 0.75 -13.58
CA THR A 348 -4.32 0.36 -12.22
C THR A 348 -5.52 -0.18 -11.45
N LEU A 349 -5.41 -1.42 -10.99
CA LEU A 349 -6.36 -2.09 -10.11
C LEU A 349 -5.79 -2.14 -8.70
N THR A 350 -6.56 -1.66 -7.73
CA THR A 350 -6.18 -1.73 -6.32
C THR A 350 -6.79 -2.95 -5.66
N ILE A 351 -5.95 -3.71 -4.96
CA ILE A 351 -6.32 -4.90 -4.18
C ILE A 351 -6.15 -4.54 -2.71
N ASN A 352 -7.21 -4.71 -1.92
CA ASN A 352 -7.24 -4.40 -0.49
C ASN A 352 -7.02 -5.67 0.34
N ARG A 353 -6.31 -5.53 1.46
CA ARG A 353 -6.13 -6.53 2.51
C ARG A 353 -6.69 -5.98 3.82
N SER A 354 -7.62 -6.71 4.43
CA SER A 354 -8.27 -6.36 5.70
C SER A 354 -8.14 -7.48 6.74
N GLY A 355 -8.45 -7.17 8.01
CA GLY A 355 -8.22 -8.06 9.15
C GLY A 355 -6.85 -7.81 9.78
N ASP A 356 -6.22 -8.87 10.30
CA ASP A 356 -4.86 -8.82 10.84
C ASP A 356 -3.83 -8.76 9.70
N THR A 357 -3.13 -7.63 9.63
CA THR A 357 -2.04 -7.39 8.67
C THR A 357 -0.66 -7.61 9.28
N SER A 358 -0.53 -8.02 10.56
CA SER A 358 0.75 -8.18 11.24
C SER A 358 1.66 -9.26 10.61
N GLY A 359 1.08 -10.25 9.93
CA GLY A 359 1.80 -11.27 9.16
C GLY A 359 1.92 -10.96 7.67
N ALA A 360 2.83 -11.62 6.97
CA ALA A 360 2.86 -11.60 5.51
C ALA A 360 1.71 -12.42 4.91
N ALA A 361 1.26 -12.06 3.70
CA ALA A 361 0.25 -12.80 2.96
C ALA A 361 0.50 -12.76 1.47
N THR A 362 -0.01 -13.75 0.73
CA THR A 362 0.09 -13.78 -0.73
C THR A 362 -1.23 -14.13 -1.37
N VAL A 363 -1.43 -13.67 -2.60
CA VAL A 363 -2.54 -14.06 -3.47
C VAL A 363 -2.08 -14.10 -4.92
N LYS A 364 -2.54 -15.08 -5.70
CA LYS A 364 -2.31 -15.11 -7.15
C LYS A 364 -3.37 -14.31 -7.88
N TYR A 365 -3.02 -13.80 -9.05
CA TYR A 365 -3.95 -13.15 -9.96
C TYR A 365 -3.70 -13.62 -11.40
N ALA A 366 -4.76 -13.65 -12.20
CA ALA A 366 -4.67 -13.87 -13.63
C ALA A 366 -5.82 -13.16 -14.36
N THR A 367 -5.49 -12.54 -15.48
CA THR A 367 -6.44 -12.04 -16.47
C THR A 367 -7.01 -13.19 -17.31
N GLN A 368 -8.23 -12.98 -17.81
CA GLN A 368 -8.96 -13.90 -18.67
C GLN A 368 -9.77 -13.10 -19.69
N ASP A 369 -9.71 -13.55 -20.94
CA ASP A 369 -10.50 -13.01 -22.05
C ASP A 369 -11.99 -13.09 -21.77
N VAL A 370 -12.73 -12.05 -22.16
CA VAL A 370 -14.20 -12.06 -22.20
C VAL A 370 -14.66 -11.69 -23.61
N THR A 371 -14.58 -10.41 -23.96
CA THR A 371 -14.71 -9.97 -25.35
C THR A 371 -13.37 -9.44 -25.87
N ALA A 372 -12.62 -8.75 -25.01
CA ALA A 372 -11.22 -8.44 -25.26
C ALA A 372 -10.37 -9.71 -25.13
N GLY A 373 -9.49 -9.93 -26.10
CA GLY A 373 -8.53 -11.02 -26.20
C GLY A 373 -7.12 -10.62 -25.80
N GLU A 374 -6.46 -11.48 -25.03
CA GLU A 374 -5.02 -11.35 -24.80
C GLU A 374 -4.30 -11.32 -26.16
N ARG A 375 -3.22 -10.53 -26.26
CA ARG A 375 -2.39 -10.26 -27.46
C ARG A 375 -2.87 -9.12 -28.35
N ARG A 376 -4.17 -8.90 -28.51
CA ARG A 376 -4.71 -7.80 -29.33
C ARG A 376 -4.96 -6.60 -28.44
N ASP A 377 -5.93 -6.69 -27.54
CA ASP A 377 -6.48 -5.52 -26.85
C ASP A 377 -5.76 -5.28 -25.51
N TYR A 378 -5.14 -6.32 -24.95
CA TYR A 378 -4.38 -6.21 -23.70
C TYR A 378 -3.21 -7.21 -23.58
N ILE A 379 -2.29 -6.91 -22.66
CA ILE A 379 -1.22 -7.81 -22.22
C ILE A 379 -1.69 -8.58 -20.98
N SER A 380 -1.65 -9.91 -21.05
CA SER A 380 -2.03 -10.75 -19.92
C SER A 380 -1.24 -10.38 -18.66
N ALA A 381 -1.94 -9.95 -17.62
CA ALA A 381 -1.39 -9.79 -16.29
C ALA A 381 -1.58 -11.10 -15.52
N ILE A 382 -0.49 -11.71 -15.07
CA ILE A 382 -0.50 -12.96 -14.32
C ILE A 382 0.66 -12.98 -13.31
N GLY A 383 0.40 -13.42 -12.08
CA GLY A 383 1.46 -13.52 -11.09
C GLY A 383 0.98 -13.69 -9.67
N THR A 384 1.85 -13.33 -8.72
CA THR A 384 1.59 -13.35 -7.28
C THR A 384 1.76 -11.95 -6.71
N LEU A 385 0.80 -11.48 -5.93
CA LEU A 385 0.93 -10.31 -5.07
C LEU A 385 1.36 -10.79 -3.68
N SER A 386 2.39 -10.14 -3.13
CA SER A 386 2.90 -10.40 -1.78
C SER A 386 2.71 -9.15 -0.91
N PHE A 387 2.01 -9.30 0.19
CA PHE A 387 1.81 -8.28 1.21
C PHE A 387 2.79 -8.55 2.36
N ALA A 388 3.68 -7.59 2.63
CA ALA A 388 4.50 -7.58 3.82
C ALA A 388 3.64 -7.33 5.08
N PRO A 389 4.17 -7.62 6.29
CA PRO A 389 3.58 -7.17 7.54
C PRO A 389 3.19 -5.67 7.50
N GLY A 390 1.96 -5.36 7.89
CA GLY A 390 1.38 -4.02 7.90
C GLY A 390 0.83 -3.54 6.56
N GLU A 391 1.15 -4.19 5.43
CA GLU A 391 0.63 -3.76 4.12
C GLU A 391 -0.86 -4.13 3.97
N ASN A 392 -1.68 -3.11 3.74
CA ASN A 392 -3.13 -3.22 3.61
C ASN A 392 -3.63 -3.09 2.16
N SER A 393 -2.74 -2.80 1.20
CA SER A 393 -3.12 -2.65 -0.22
C SER A 393 -1.94 -2.93 -1.16
N LYS A 394 -2.26 -3.34 -2.40
CA LYS A 394 -1.33 -3.45 -3.52
C LYS A 394 -1.98 -2.95 -4.80
N ASN A 395 -1.16 -2.39 -5.69
CA ASN A 395 -1.58 -2.03 -7.03
C ASN A 395 -1.10 -3.08 -8.03
N LEU A 396 -1.96 -3.33 -9.02
CA LEU A 396 -1.71 -4.20 -10.15
C LEU A 396 -2.05 -3.42 -11.42
N VAL A 397 -1.13 -3.42 -12.39
CA VAL A 397 -1.36 -2.78 -13.69
C VAL A 397 -1.69 -3.85 -14.71
N VAL A 398 -2.75 -3.64 -15.49
CA VAL A 398 -3.04 -4.37 -16.73
C VAL A 398 -2.74 -3.42 -17.88
N LEU A 399 -1.86 -3.82 -18.79
CA LEU A 399 -1.50 -2.99 -19.95
C LEU A 399 -2.50 -3.22 -21.08
N ILE A 400 -2.97 -2.12 -21.66
CA ILE A 400 -3.90 -2.03 -22.77
C ILE A 400 -3.10 -1.73 -24.01
N ASN A 401 -3.38 -2.39 -25.12
CA ASN A 401 -2.75 -2.07 -26.39
C ASN A 401 -3.63 -1.08 -27.16
N ASP A 402 -3.03 -0.42 -28.14
CA ASP A 402 -3.73 0.42 -29.08
C ASP A 402 -3.83 -0.33 -30.40
N ASP A 403 -4.95 -0.23 -31.12
CA ASP A 403 -5.04 -0.74 -32.48
C ASP A 403 -5.85 0.16 -33.42
N SER A 404 -6.29 -0.36 -34.57
CA SER A 404 -7.02 0.40 -35.60
C SER A 404 -8.28 -0.33 -36.06
N TYR A 405 -8.70 -1.35 -35.33
CA TYR A 405 -9.92 -2.08 -35.57
C TYR A 405 -11.09 -1.39 -34.87
N VAL A 406 -12.21 -1.25 -35.58
CA VAL A 406 -13.44 -0.76 -34.97
C VAL A 406 -14.16 -1.95 -34.35
N GLU A 407 -13.98 -2.15 -33.04
CA GLU A 407 -14.47 -3.33 -32.32
C GLU A 407 -15.62 -2.98 -31.34
N GLY A 408 -15.76 -1.70 -30.97
CA GLY A 408 -16.67 -1.24 -29.94
C GLY A 408 -16.16 -1.54 -28.54
N THR A 409 -16.96 -1.25 -27.51
CA THR A 409 -16.52 -1.48 -26.12
C THR A 409 -16.33 -2.96 -25.81
N GLU A 410 -15.15 -3.31 -25.30
CA GLU A 410 -14.79 -4.65 -24.92
C GLU A 410 -14.49 -4.79 -23.42
N SER A 411 -14.32 -6.03 -22.96
CA SER A 411 -14.04 -6.32 -21.56
C SER A 411 -13.14 -7.53 -21.39
N LEU A 412 -12.40 -7.53 -20.28
CA LEU A 412 -11.67 -8.69 -19.76
C LEU A 412 -11.96 -8.86 -18.26
N ALA A 413 -11.74 -10.07 -17.75
CA ALA A 413 -11.88 -10.39 -16.34
C ALA A 413 -10.50 -10.58 -15.69
N ILE A 414 -10.39 -10.29 -14.40
CA ILE A 414 -9.20 -10.61 -13.61
C ILE A 414 -9.61 -11.18 -12.26
N THR A 415 -9.03 -12.34 -11.91
CA THR A 415 -9.47 -13.14 -10.75
C THR A 415 -8.35 -13.40 -9.77
N LEU A 416 -8.63 -13.23 -8.48
CA LEU A 416 -7.74 -13.60 -7.38
C LEU A 416 -7.89 -15.08 -7.02
N SER A 417 -6.78 -15.77 -6.73
CA SER A 417 -6.77 -17.20 -6.40
C SER A 417 -5.63 -17.58 -5.45
N ASN A 418 -5.68 -18.80 -4.90
CA ASN A 418 -4.61 -19.41 -4.10
C ASN A 418 -4.04 -18.50 -2.99
N PRO A 419 -4.88 -17.97 -2.08
CA PRO A 419 -4.40 -17.13 -1.01
C PRO A 419 -3.56 -17.92 0.00
N THR A 420 -2.57 -17.27 0.62
CA THR A 420 -1.81 -17.80 1.77
C THR A 420 -1.89 -16.80 2.93
N SER A 421 -2.20 -17.29 4.14
CA SER A 421 -2.37 -16.47 5.37
C SER A 421 -3.52 -15.45 5.33
N VAL A 422 -4.35 -15.49 4.28
CA VAL A 422 -5.55 -14.68 4.05
C VAL A 422 -6.63 -15.55 3.39
N ASN A 423 -7.87 -15.07 3.37
CA ASN A 423 -8.99 -15.60 2.61
C ASN A 423 -9.33 -14.66 1.45
N LEU A 424 -10.10 -15.13 0.46
CA LEU A 424 -10.60 -14.28 -0.61
C LEU A 424 -11.91 -13.60 -0.19
N GLY A 425 -12.03 -12.31 -0.46
CA GLY A 425 -13.19 -11.49 -0.11
C GLY A 425 -14.21 -11.36 -1.24
N THR A 426 -14.88 -10.22 -1.35
CA THR A 426 -15.74 -9.92 -2.50
C THR A 426 -15.61 -8.43 -2.84
N PRO A 427 -15.23 -8.06 -4.07
CA PRO A 427 -15.11 -8.92 -5.26
C PRO A 427 -13.79 -9.71 -5.36
N ILE A 428 -13.89 -11.02 -5.66
CA ILE A 428 -12.74 -11.89 -6.04
C ILE A 428 -12.32 -11.73 -7.51
N THR A 429 -13.26 -11.29 -8.34
CA THR A 429 -13.08 -11.06 -9.77
C THR A 429 -13.51 -9.62 -10.07
N ALA A 430 -12.67 -8.90 -10.79
CA ALA A 430 -13.00 -7.58 -11.33
C ALA A 430 -13.07 -7.63 -12.86
N THR A 431 -13.90 -6.76 -13.43
CA THR A 431 -14.01 -6.56 -14.88
C THR A 431 -13.28 -5.27 -15.24
N VAL A 432 -12.42 -5.33 -16.26
CA VAL A 432 -11.87 -4.13 -16.91
C VAL A 432 -12.65 -3.95 -18.21
N THR A 433 -13.25 -2.78 -18.39
CA THR A 433 -13.94 -2.38 -19.63
C THR A 433 -13.01 -1.45 -20.42
N ILE A 434 -12.73 -1.83 -21.66
CA ILE A 434 -11.91 -1.07 -22.61
C ILE A 434 -12.86 -0.34 -23.55
N ALA A 435 -12.87 0.99 -23.47
CA ALA A 435 -13.61 1.83 -24.38
C ALA A 435 -12.76 2.09 -25.63
N ASP A 436 -13.18 1.49 -26.76
CA ASP A 436 -12.68 1.75 -28.12
C ASP A 436 -12.61 3.25 -28.43
N ASN A 437 -11.68 3.67 -29.30
CA ASN A 437 -11.53 5.08 -29.62
C ASN A 437 -12.74 5.59 -30.43
N ALA A 438 -13.00 6.89 -30.34
CA ALA A 438 -14.11 7.48 -31.08
C ALA A 438 -13.87 7.46 -32.61
N ALA A 439 -12.61 7.32 -33.04
CA ALA A 439 -12.23 7.25 -34.44
C ALA A 439 -10.89 6.51 -34.59
N GLU A 440 -10.92 5.40 -35.33
CA GLU A 440 -9.73 4.60 -35.60
C GLU A 440 -8.87 5.15 -36.75
N PRO A 441 -7.53 5.04 -36.66
CA PRO A 441 -6.64 5.31 -37.77
C PRO A 441 -6.91 4.40 -38.98
N ALA A 442 -6.78 4.92 -40.19
CA ALA A 442 -6.95 4.12 -41.41
C ALA A 442 -5.76 3.19 -41.72
N THR A 443 -4.68 3.29 -40.94
CA THR A 443 -3.45 2.52 -41.09
C THR A 443 -3.10 1.88 -39.77
N ASN A 444 -2.40 0.74 -39.84
CA ASN A 444 -1.92 0.03 -38.67
C ASN A 444 -1.13 0.94 -37.71
N VAL A 445 -1.55 1.01 -36.44
CA VAL A 445 -1.03 2.01 -35.50
C VAL A 445 0.44 1.86 -35.19
N ILE A 446 1.01 0.66 -35.31
CA ILE A 446 2.45 0.47 -35.08
C ILE A 446 3.31 1.08 -36.20
N ASP A 447 2.73 1.59 -37.29
CA ASP A 447 3.49 2.36 -38.26
C ASP A 447 3.89 3.73 -37.70
N ASP A 448 3.14 4.25 -36.72
CA ASP A 448 3.55 5.39 -35.91
C ASP A 448 4.75 5.02 -35.01
N PRO A 449 5.86 5.78 -35.06
CA PRO A 449 7.05 5.48 -34.26
C PRO A 449 6.82 5.48 -32.75
N GLN A 450 5.95 6.34 -32.22
CA GLN A 450 5.71 6.43 -30.79
C GLN A 450 4.92 5.21 -30.29
N THR A 451 3.87 4.84 -31.02
CA THR A 451 3.06 3.64 -30.74
C THR A 451 3.89 2.37 -30.88
N TYR A 452 4.73 2.28 -31.93
CA TYR A 452 5.68 1.19 -32.10
C TYR A 452 6.60 1.01 -30.89
N VAL A 453 7.20 2.10 -30.41
CA VAL A 453 8.08 2.07 -29.23
C VAL A 453 7.29 1.68 -27.99
N CYS A 454 6.11 2.27 -27.77
CA CYS A 454 5.27 1.94 -26.63
C CYS A 454 4.91 0.46 -26.59
N GLN A 455 4.56 -0.13 -27.74
CA GLN A 455 4.26 -1.57 -27.82
C GLN A 455 5.47 -2.44 -27.48
N HIS A 456 6.70 -2.00 -27.76
CA HIS A 456 7.90 -2.74 -27.35
C HIS A 456 8.10 -2.73 -25.83
N TYR A 457 7.74 -1.63 -25.15
CA TYR A 457 7.69 -1.62 -23.68
C TYR A 457 6.67 -2.63 -23.15
N HIS A 458 5.49 -2.73 -23.76
CA HIS A 458 4.46 -3.70 -23.38
C HIS A 458 4.93 -5.15 -23.61
N ASP A 459 5.37 -5.46 -24.84
CA ASP A 459 5.68 -6.84 -25.28
C ASP A 459 6.95 -7.40 -24.63
N PHE A 460 7.98 -6.58 -24.41
CA PHE A 460 9.28 -7.03 -23.89
C PHE A 460 9.49 -6.68 -22.41
N LEU A 461 9.04 -5.52 -21.95
CA LEU A 461 9.36 -5.03 -20.60
C LEU A 461 8.19 -5.12 -19.62
N ASN A 462 6.97 -5.45 -20.07
CA ASN A 462 5.77 -5.57 -19.24
C ASN A 462 5.49 -4.32 -18.39
N ARG A 463 5.68 -3.14 -18.98
CA ARG A 463 5.34 -1.86 -18.33
C ARG A 463 5.01 -0.78 -19.35
N GLU A 464 4.41 0.30 -18.88
CA GLU A 464 4.30 1.53 -19.65
C GLU A 464 5.69 2.18 -19.85
N PRO A 465 5.91 2.86 -20.98
CA PRO A 465 7.15 3.59 -21.20
C PRO A 465 7.25 4.78 -20.23
N ASP A 466 8.44 5.02 -19.72
CA ASP A 466 8.74 6.29 -19.05
C ASP A 466 8.88 7.41 -20.10
N PRO A 467 8.52 8.67 -19.79
CA PRO A 467 8.51 9.75 -20.78
C PRO A 467 9.86 9.98 -21.49
N GLY A 468 10.96 9.81 -20.75
CA GLY A 468 12.32 9.96 -21.29
C GLY A 468 12.68 8.85 -22.27
N GLY A 469 12.42 7.60 -21.90
CA GLY A 469 12.64 6.44 -22.76
C GLY A 469 11.77 6.45 -24.01
N LEU A 470 10.48 6.80 -23.90
CA LEU A 470 9.58 6.95 -25.05
C LEU A 470 10.13 7.95 -26.06
N ALA A 471 10.49 9.14 -25.58
CA ALA A 471 11.02 10.21 -26.42
C ALA A 471 12.34 9.79 -27.10
N PHE A 472 13.26 9.20 -26.34
CA PHE A 472 14.55 8.76 -26.86
C PHE A 472 14.40 7.77 -28.02
N TRP A 473 13.67 6.68 -27.81
CA TRP A 473 13.52 5.64 -28.84
C TRP A 473 12.66 6.08 -30.03
N THR A 474 11.66 6.92 -29.78
CA THR A 474 10.87 7.53 -30.87
C THR A 474 11.74 8.41 -31.75
N ASN A 475 12.60 9.23 -31.13
CA ASN A 475 13.53 10.11 -31.84
C ASN A 475 14.57 9.36 -32.67
N GLU A 476 15.00 8.18 -32.23
CA GLU A 476 15.89 7.32 -33.01
C GLU A 476 15.27 6.95 -34.37
N ILE A 477 13.95 6.68 -34.41
CA ILE A 477 13.23 6.37 -35.64
C ILE A 477 12.95 7.63 -36.45
N THR A 478 12.38 8.67 -35.83
CA THR A 478 11.97 9.90 -36.53
C THR A 478 13.14 10.70 -37.08
N SER A 479 14.36 10.49 -36.57
CA SER A 479 15.60 11.07 -37.11
C SER A 479 15.84 10.79 -38.60
N CYS A 480 15.20 9.74 -39.14
CA CYS A 480 15.26 9.39 -40.56
C CYS A 480 14.41 10.28 -41.48
N GLY A 481 13.51 11.10 -40.94
CA GLY A 481 12.51 11.83 -41.74
C GLY A 481 11.71 10.88 -42.63
N GLY A 482 11.55 11.21 -43.92
CA GLY A 482 10.83 10.38 -44.90
C GLY A 482 11.67 9.29 -45.58
N ASN A 483 12.90 9.00 -45.15
CA ASN A 483 13.75 7.98 -45.78
C ASN A 483 13.35 6.57 -45.33
N GLN A 484 12.64 5.84 -46.19
CA GLN A 484 12.13 4.50 -45.87
C GLN A 484 13.22 3.49 -45.50
N SER A 485 14.33 3.42 -46.26
CA SER A 485 15.43 2.49 -45.95
C SER A 485 16.04 2.77 -44.57
N CYS A 486 16.10 4.05 -44.17
CA CYS A 486 16.57 4.44 -42.84
C CYS A 486 15.56 4.04 -41.76
N LEU A 487 14.27 4.31 -41.98
CA LEU A 487 13.18 3.94 -41.07
C LEU A 487 13.17 2.44 -40.80
N ASP A 488 13.26 1.62 -41.84
CA ASP A 488 13.28 0.15 -41.72
C ASP A 488 14.44 -0.32 -40.82
N VAL A 489 15.65 0.22 -41.03
CA VAL A 489 16.83 -0.12 -40.22
C VAL A 489 16.68 0.37 -38.79
N LYS A 490 16.19 1.59 -38.57
CA LYS A 490 15.99 2.14 -37.22
C LYS A 490 14.94 1.35 -36.45
N ARG A 491 13.82 0.97 -37.07
CA ARG A 491 12.79 0.13 -36.44
C ARG A 491 13.35 -1.23 -36.01
N ILE A 492 14.19 -1.87 -36.84
CA ILE A 492 14.89 -3.11 -36.50
C ILE A 492 15.83 -2.90 -35.31
N ASN A 493 16.63 -1.84 -35.32
CA ASN A 493 17.62 -1.58 -34.28
C ASN A 493 16.98 -1.21 -32.94
N VAL A 494 15.96 -0.35 -32.95
CA VAL A 494 15.19 0.02 -31.74
C VAL A 494 14.55 -1.22 -31.15
N SER A 495 13.91 -2.04 -31.99
CA SER A 495 13.29 -3.28 -31.57
C SER A 495 14.26 -4.26 -30.92
N ALA A 496 15.41 -4.50 -31.56
CA ALA A 496 16.46 -5.34 -30.99
C ALA A 496 17.05 -4.78 -29.69
N ALA A 497 17.08 -3.45 -29.53
CA ALA A 497 17.59 -2.81 -28.33
C ALA A 497 16.77 -3.13 -27.07
N PHE A 498 15.47 -3.41 -27.19
CA PHE A 498 14.65 -3.84 -26.05
C PHE A 498 15.11 -5.17 -25.48
N PHE A 499 15.38 -6.17 -26.33
CA PHE A 499 15.95 -7.44 -25.89
C PHE A 499 17.35 -7.26 -25.31
N LEU A 500 18.17 -6.42 -25.93
CA LEU A 500 19.56 -6.16 -25.48
C LEU A 500 19.65 -5.28 -24.24
N SER A 501 18.55 -4.63 -23.84
CA SER A 501 18.52 -3.71 -22.70
C SER A 501 18.86 -4.43 -21.40
N THR A 502 19.51 -3.72 -20.48
CA THR A 502 19.77 -4.23 -19.12
C THR A 502 18.49 -4.74 -18.47
N GLU A 503 17.38 -4.05 -18.66
CA GLU A 503 16.09 -4.43 -18.07
C GLU A 503 15.67 -5.83 -18.53
N PHE A 504 15.64 -6.10 -19.84
CA PHE A 504 15.28 -7.41 -20.37
C PHE A 504 16.31 -8.49 -20.05
N GLN A 505 17.60 -8.16 -20.16
CA GLN A 505 18.71 -9.09 -19.88
C GLN A 505 18.69 -9.59 -18.42
N GLN A 506 18.22 -8.76 -17.49
CA GLN A 506 18.15 -9.07 -16.06
C GLN A 506 16.76 -9.54 -15.60
N THR A 507 15.75 -9.51 -16.47
CA THR A 507 14.39 -9.99 -16.21
C THR A 507 14.08 -11.21 -17.09
N GLY A 508 13.49 -11.03 -18.27
CA GLY A 508 13.05 -12.11 -19.15
C GLY A 508 14.18 -13.07 -19.54
N TYR A 509 15.35 -12.56 -19.93
CA TYR A 509 16.45 -13.45 -20.30
C TYR A 509 17.05 -14.20 -19.10
N LEU A 510 16.95 -13.64 -17.89
CA LEU A 510 17.31 -14.36 -16.68
C LEU A 510 16.30 -15.50 -16.39
N VAL A 511 15.00 -15.26 -16.60
CA VAL A 511 13.96 -16.31 -16.44
C VAL A 511 14.25 -17.50 -17.34
N GLU A 512 14.48 -17.27 -18.64
CA GLU A 512 14.82 -18.35 -19.59
C GLU A 512 16.01 -19.17 -19.10
N ARG A 513 17.11 -18.52 -18.72
CA ARG A 513 18.31 -19.18 -18.22
C ARG A 513 18.08 -19.94 -16.92
N ILE A 514 17.23 -19.43 -16.03
CA ILE A 514 16.83 -20.13 -14.81
C ILE A 514 16.08 -21.41 -15.15
N TYR A 515 15.14 -21.38 -16.09
CA TYR A 515 14.45 -22.58 -16.57
C TYR A 515 15.42 -23.59 -17.18
N LYS A 516 16.38 -23.14 -18.01
CA LYS A 516 17.37 -24.03 -18.60
C LYS A 516 18.33 -24.63 -17.57
N ALA A 517 18.89 -23.84 -16.65
CA ALA A 517 19.70 -24.37 -15.55
C ALA A 517 18.92 -25.38 -14.69
N SER A 518 17.61 -25.13 -14.54
CA SER A 518 16.74 -25.95 -13.71
C SER A 518 16.21 -27.19 -14.39
N PHE A 519 15.99 -27.22 -15.70
CA PHE A 519 15.27 -28.32 -16.36
C PHE A 519 15.90 -28.77 -17.68
N GLY A 520 16.97 -28.11 -18.13
CA GLY A 520 17.62 -28.38 -19.41
C GLY A 520 16.82 -27.85 -20.59
N ASP A 521 16.88 -28.55 -21.72
CA ASP A 521 16.18 -28.21 -22.94
C ASP A 521 14.93 -29.09 -23.12
N ALA A 522 13.92 -28.55 -23.83
CA ALA A 522 12.87 -29.36 -24.40
C ALA A 522 13.33 -30.01 -25.70
N THR A 523 12.82 -31.20 -25.99
CA THR A 523 13.01 -31.88 -27.27
C THR A 523 11.74 -31.81 -28.12
N GLY A 524 11.92 -31.68 -29.43
CA GLY A 524 10.83 -31.71 -30.39
C GLY A 524 11.32 -32.11 -31.77
N VAL A 525 10.45 -32.01 -32.77
CA VAL A 525 10.76 -32.33 -34.16
C VAL A 525 10.82 -31.05 -35.00
N SER A 526 11.71 -31.06 -35.98
CA SER A 526 11.80 -30.07 -37.06
C SER A 526 11.80 -30.82 -38.38
N THR A 527 11.11 -30.27 -39.38
CA THR A 527 11.13 -30.75 -40.77
C THR A 527 12.12 -29.96 -41.65
N PHE A 528 12.78 -28.94 -41.10
CA PHE A 528 13.79 -28.14 -41.78
C PHE A 528 15.20 -28.56 -41.34
N PRO A 529 16.22 -28.59 -42.22
CA PRO A 529 16.09 -28.79 -43.66
C PRO A 529 15.61 -30.22 -44.00
N SER A 530 15.54 -31.09 -43.00
CA SER A 530 14.98 -32.44 -43.06
C SER A 530 14.47 -32.86 -41.68
N ASN A 531 13.70 -33.95 -41.62
CA ASN A 531 13.16 -34.46 -40.36
C ASN A 531 14.27 -34.84 -39.37
N HIS A 532 14.33 -34.13 -38.25
CA HIS A 532 15.27 -34.43 -37.17
C HIS A 532 14.76 -33.96 -35.80
N VAL A 533 15.43 -34.40 -34.74
CA VAL A 533 15.15 -33.96 -33.37
C VAL A 533 15.89 -32.67 -33.10
N VAL A 534 15.16 -31.63 -32.68
CA VAL A 534 15.72 -30.34 -32.29
C VAL A 534 15.55 -30.13 -30.79
N THR A 535 16.50 -29.43 -30.17
CA THR A 535 16.37 -28.95 -28.80
C THR A 535 16.03 -27.47 -28.79
N ALA A 536 15.08 -27.09 -27.94
CA ALA A 536 14.66 -25.69 -27.75
C ALA A 536 14.61 -25.36 -26.25
N PRO A 537 14.69 -24.07 -25.87
CA PRO A 537 14.48 -23.67 -24.48
C PRO A 537 13.16 -24.25 -23.94
N ILE A 538 13.21 -24.73 -22.70
CA ILE A 538 12.10 -25.48 -22.10
C ILE A 538 10.96 -24.59 -21.60
N VAL A 539 11.24 -23.33 -21.28
CA VAL A 539 10.24 -22.38 -20.78
C VAL A 539 9.12 -22.16 -21.82
N ARG A 540 7.89 -21.98 -21.34
CA ARG A 540 6.72 -21.70 -22.17
C ARG A 540 6.16 -20.33 -21.86
N PHE A 541 5.48 -19.74 -22.83
CA PHE A 541 5.09 -18.34 -22.83
C PHE A 541 4.36 -17.90 -21.56
N ARG A 542 3.37 -18.65 -21.07
CA ARG A 542 2.63 -18.28 -19.86
C ARG A 542 3.49 -18.29 -18.59
N ASP A 543 4.35 -19.29 -18.45
CA ASP A 543 5.29 -19.39 -17.34
C ASP A 543 6.34 -18.28 -17.40
N PHE A 544 6.90 -18.05 -18.59
CA PHE A 544 7.85 -16.97 -18.86
C PHE A 544 7.24 -15.62 -18.50
N LEU A 545 6.01 -15.35 -18.92
CA LEU A 545 5.32 -14.08 -18.70
C LEU A 545 5.11 -13.83 -17.21
N ALA A 546 4.57 -14.81 -16.49
CA ALA A 546 4.34 -14.71 -15.05
C ALA A 546 5.64 -14.41 -14.28
N ASP A 547 6.71 -15.15 -14.59
CA ASP A 547 7.98 -15.03 -13.89
C ASP A 547 8.73 -13.74 -14.27
N THR A 548 8.61 -13.30 -15.53
CA THR A 548 9.20 -12.04 -15.99
C THR A 548 8.50 -10.84 -15.33
N GLN A 549 7.17 -10.87 -15.23
CA GLN A 549 6.40 -9.84 -14.53
C GLN A 549 6.71 -9.78 -13.03
N GLU A 550 7.01 -10.93 -12.40
CA GLU A 550 7.46 -10.96 -11.01
C GLU A 550 8.82 -10.28 -10.83
N ILE A 551 9.82 -10.61 -11.66
CA ILE A 551 11.16 -10.01 -11.56
C ILE A 551 11.15 -8.52 -11.93
N GLY A 552 10.39 -8.13 -12.95
CA GLY A 552 10.34 -6.74 -13.46
C GLY A 552 9.48 -5.78 -12.64
N ARG A 553 8.73 -6.27 -11.63
CA ARG A 553 7.74 -5.45 -10.91
C ARG A 553 8.37 -4.22 -10.25
N GLY A 554 7.92 -3.04 -10.65
CA GLY A 554 8.38 -1.76 -10.10
C GLY A 554 9.81 -1.38 -10.49
N VAL A 555 10.42 -2.08 -11.45
CA VAL A 555 11.77 -1.80 -11.92
C VAL A 555 11.70 -0.88 -13.14
N ILE A 556 12.36 0.28 -13.04
CA ILE A 556 12.65 1.16 -14.18
C ILE A 556 14.14 1.47 -14.11
N VAL A 557 14.91 0.95 -15.06
CA VAL A 557 16.38 1.08 -15.05
C VAL A 557 16.77 2.56 -15.09
N GLY A 558 17.63 2.96 -14.15
CA GLY A 558 18.13 4.33 -14.02
C GLY A 558 17.24 5.27 -13.17
N GLN A 559 16.15 4.77 -12.58
CA GLN A 559 15.26 5.57 -11.72
C GLN A 559 15.19 5.01 -10.29
N GLY A 560 15.12 5.91 -9.29
CA GLY A 560 14.95 5.53 -7.89
C GLY A 560 16.02 4.55 -7.39
N THR A 561 15.61 3.52 -6.67
CA THR A 561 16.47 2.43 -6.15
C THR A 561 16.29 1.13 -6.94
N TRP A 562 16.21 1.23 -8.26
CA TRP A 562 15.85 0.12 -9.14
C TRP A 562 16.78 -1.10 -9.01
N GLU A 563 18.08 -0.93 -8.74
CA GLU A 563 19.00 -2.07 -8.56
C GLU A 563 18.64 -2.89 -7.32
N LEU A 564 18.34 -2.22 -6.21
CA LEU A 564 17.92 -2.87 -4.97
C LEU A 564 16.56 -3.56 -5.14
N GLN A 565 15.62 -2.90 -5.83
CA GLN A 565 14.31 -3.47 -6.13
C GLN A 565 14.46 -4.72 -7.00
N LEU A 566 15.25 -4.65 -8.07
CA LEU A 566 15.51 -5.77 -8.97
C LEU A 566 16.20 -6.93 -8.25
N ASP A 567 17.20 -6.65 -7.41
CA ASP A 567 17.89 -7.69 -6.63
C ASP A 567 16.96 -8.38 -5.62
N THR A 568 16.08 -7.60 -4.99
CA THR A 568 15.03 -8.11 -4.10
C THR A 568 14.04 -8.99 -4.87
N ASN A 569 13.56 -8.53 -6.02
CA ASN A 569 12.64 -9.28 -6.87
C ASN A 569 13.25 -10.61 -7.33
N LYS A 570 14.50 -10.59 -7.82
CA LYS A 570 15.23 -11.81 -8.22
C LYS A 570 15.40 -12.79 -7.08
N SER A 571 15.74 -12.29 -5.89
CA SER A 571 15.94 -13.14 -4.70
C SER A 571 14.65 -13.79 -4.23
N ASN A 572 13.54 -13.04 -4.22
CA ASN A 572 12.21 -13.57 -3.90
C ASN A 572 11.77 -14.59 -4.95
N PHE A 573 11.92 -14.26 -6.23
CA PHE A 573 11.60 -15.14 -7.34
C PHE A 573 12.36 -16.46 -7.25
N THR A 574 13.69 -16.45 -7.10
CA THR A 574 14.45 -17.71 -7.08
C THR A 574 14.18 -18.52 -5.82
N ALA A 575 13.94 -17.89 -4.67
CA ALA A 575 13.51 -18.58 -3.46
C ALA A 575 12.15 -19.28 -3.64
N ALA A 576 11.20 -18.65 -4.34
CA ALA A 576 9.91 -19.26 -4.68
C ALA A 576 10.06 -20.35 -5.75
N PHE A 577 10.90 -20.12 -6.76
CA PHE A 577 11.12 -21.04 -7.88
C PHE A 577 11.66 -22.39 -7.41
N VAL A 578 12.65 -22.40 -6.52
CA VAL A 578 13.26 -23.64 -6.00
C VAL A 578 12.33 -24.47 -5.12
N GLN A 579 11.17 -23.93 -4.75
CA GLN A 579 10.12 -24.63 -4.00
C GLN A 579 9.05 -25.23 -4.93
N ARG A 580 9.10 -24.99 -6.23
CA ARG A 580 8.16 -25.58 -7.19
C ARG A 580 8.33 -27.10 -7.22
N GLY A 581 7.23 -27.84 -7.26
CA GLY A 581 7.22 -29.31 -7.27
C GLY A 581 8.20 -29.94 -8.27
N PRO A 582 8.18 -29.56 -9.56
CA PRO A 582 9.14 -30.06 -10.54
C PRO A 582 10.61 -29.79 -10.18
N PHE A 583 10.91 -28.65 -9.55
CA PHE A 583 12.27 -28.33 -9.11
C PHE A 583 12.70 -29.21 -7.95
N ILE A 584 11.84 -29.39 -6.94
CA ILE A 584 12.12 -30.26 -5.79
C ILE A 584 12.29 -31.72 -6.25
N THR A 585 11.48 -32.19 -7.19
CA THR A 585 11.62 -33.52 -7.79
C THR A 585 12.96 -33.68 -8.51
N ALA A 586 13.37 -32.66 -9.28
CA ALA A 586 14.62 -32.72 -10.03
C ALA A 586 15.86 -32.51 -9.14
N PHE A 587 15.70 -31.91 -7.96
CA PHE A 587 16.76 -31.61 -6.99
C PHE A 587 16.28 -31.85 -5.55
N PRO A 588 16.23 -33.10 -5.06
CA PRO A 588 15.87 -33.37 -3.66
C PRO A 588 16.72 -32.59 -2.65
N THR A 589 16.12 -32.17 -1.53
CA THR A 589 16.82 -31.41 -0.48
C THR A 589 17.94 -32.19 0.21
N SER A 590 17.95 -33.52 0.07
CA SER A 590 18.99 -34.42 0.57
C SER A 590 20.30 -34.40 -0.24
N MET A 591 20.34 -33.71 -1.38
CA MET A 591 21.58 -33.55 -2.16
C MET A 591 22.61 -32.74 -1.38
N THR A 592 23.89 -33.06 -1.58
CA THR A 592 24.97 -32.17 -1.11
C THR A 592 25.02 -30.89 -1.96
N PRO A 593 25.52 -29.77 -1.41
CA PRO A 593 25.69 -28.53 -2.19
C PRO A 593 26.49 -28.70 -3.48
N THR A 594 27.52 -29.55 -3.46
CA THR A 594 28.35 -29.87 -4.63
C THR A 594 27.54 -30.57 -5.71
N GLU A 595 26.82 -31.64 -5.37
CA GLU A 595 25.98 -32.38 -6.32
C GLU A 595 24.89 -31.49 -6.92
N PHE A 596 24.26 -30.66 -6.09
CA PHE A 596 23.23 -29.72 -6.53
C PHE A 596 23.76 -28.73 -7.58
N VAL A 597 24.88 -28.05 -7.28
CA VAL A 597 25.48 -27.07 -8.19
C VAL A 597 26.00 -27.74 -9.47
N ASP A 598 26.61 -28.91 -9.36
CA ASP A 598 27.13 -29.63 -10.53
C ASP A 598 26.00 -30.08 -11.46
N GLN A 599 24.87 -30.53 -10.93
CA GLN A 599 23.72 -30.90 -11.75
C GLN A 599 23.08 -29.68 -12.43
N LEU A 600 23.03 -28.52 -11.76
CA LEU A 600 22.58 -27.27 -12.39
C LEU A 600 23.50 -26.91 -13.57
N ILE A 601 24.82 -26.90 -13.35
CA ILE A 601 25.81 -26.60 -14.40
C ILE A 601 25.74 -27.61 -15.55
N GLN A 602 25.53 -28.89 -15.24
CA GLN A 602 25.40 -29.92 -16.28
C GLN A 602 24.22 -29.62 -17.23
N ARG A 603 23.11 -29.07 -16.72
CA ARG A 603 21.93 -28.72 -17.53
C ARG A 603 22.14 -27.48 -18.39
N THR A 604 23.01 -26.54 -17.97
CA THR A 604 23.32 -25.36 -18.79
C THR A 604 24.16 -25.70 -20.01
N GLN A 605 24.90 -26.82 -19.98
CA GLN A 605 25.90 -27.21 -20.99
C GLN A 605 27.02 -26.17 -21.18
N ALA A 606 27.18 -25.26 -20.21
CA ALA A 606 28.21 -24.24 -20.19
C ALA A 606 29.42 -24.67 -19.35
N SER A 607 30.54 -23.98 -19.56
CA SER A 607 31.78 -24.21 -18.83
C SER A 607 32.07 -23.02 -17.90
N PRO A 608 31.55 -22.98 -16.67
CA PRO A 608 31.92 -21.97 -15.67
C PRO A 608 33.36 -22.17 -15.20
N THR A 609 33.99 -21.09 -14.72
CA THR A 609 35.27 -21.18 -14.03
C THR A 609 35.13 -21.86 -12.66
N SER A 610 36.23 -22.40 -12.14
CA SER A 610 36.24 -22.98 -10.78
C SER A 610 35.82 -21.97 -9.71
N ALA A 611 36.11 -20.68 -9.90
CA ALA A 611 35.71 -19.62 -8.98
C ALA A 611 34.19 -19.40 -8.97
N GLU A 612 33.56 -19.33 -10.16
CA GLU A 612 32.10 -19.18 -10.29
C GLU A 612 31.37 -20.39 -9.70
N ARG A 613 31.85 -21.60 -10.01
CA ARG A 613 31.32 -22.84 -9.44
C ARG A 613 31.41 -22.85 -7.92
N ASN A 614 32.58 -22.53 -7.36
CA ASN A 614 32.78 -22.51 -5.91
C ASN A 614 31.94 -21.40 -5.24
N ALA A 615 31.74 -20.26 -5.90
CA ALA A 615 30.87 -19.20 -5.39
C ALA A 615 29.41 -19.65 -5.24
N ALA A 616 28.88 -20.47 -6.16
CA ALA A 616 27.55 -21.05 -6.04
C ALA A 616 27.47 -22.09 -4.90
N ILE A 617 28.50 -22.91 -4.70
CA ILE A 617 28.56 -23.89 -3.60
C ILE A 617 28.63 -23.18 -2.25
N ASN A 618 29.39 -22.09 -2.16
CA ASN A 618 29.60 -21.35 -0.92
C ASN A 618 28.33 -20.67 -0.38
N GLU A 619 27.26 -20.55 -1.19
CA GLU A 619 25.96 -20.05 -0.72
C GLU A 619 25.34 -20.88 0.40
N PHE A 620 25.76 -22.14 0.52
CA PHE A 620 25.30 -23.07 1.54
C PHE A 620 26.11 -23.03 2.85
N GLY A 621 27.17 -22.21 2.93
CA GLY A 621 27.90 -21.97 4.19
C GLY A 621 28.50 -23.22 4.86
N GLY A 622 28.80 -24.27 4.10
CA GLY A 622 29.29 -25.55 4.63
C GLY A 622 28.22 -26.53 5.11
N SER A 623 26.93 -26.27 4.81
CA SER A 623 25.85 -27.24 5.05
C SER A 623 26.13 -28.59 4.38
N ALA A 624 25.70 -29.68 5.02
CA ALA A 624 25.81 -31.03 4.47
C ALA A 624 24.77 -31.31 3.37
N ASP A 625 23.66 -30.56 3.38
CA ASP A 625 22.54 -30.74 2.45
C ASP A 625 22.07 -29.40 1.85
N THR A 626 21.05 -29.48 1.01
CA THR A 626 20.46 -28.34 0.31
C THR A 626 19.05 -28.00 0.80
N SER A 627 18.74 -28.22 2.08
CA SER A 627 17.43 -27.90 2.68
C SER A 627 17.17 -26.39 2.83
N ASN A 628 18.22 -25.56 2.87
CA ASN A 628 18.09 -24.10 2.97
C ASN A 628 17.58 -23.48 1.65
N ILE A 629 16.31 -23.08 1.63
CA ILE A 629 15.62 -22.51 0.46
C ILE A 629 16.34 -21.28 -0.10
N ALA A 630 16.76 -20.35 0.76
CA ALA A 630 17.40 -19.12 0.33
C ALA A 630 18.78 -19.41 -0.31
N ALA A 631 19.55 -20.34 0.26
CA ALA A 631 20.82 -20.77 -0.32
C ALA A 631 20.63 -21.44 -1.70
N ARG A 632 19.62 -22.31 -1.84
CA ARG A 632 19.27 -22.92 -3.14
C ARG A 632 18.94 -21.86 -4.19
N GLY A 633 18.09 -20.89 -3.85
CA GLY A 633 17.68 -19.81 -4.74
C GLY A 633 18.86 -18.96 -5.20
N ARG A 634 19.77 -18.59 -4.27
CA ARG A 634 20.99 -17.83 -4.60
C ARG A 634 21.98 -18.64 -5.44
N ALA A 635 22.17 -19.92 -5.13
CA ALA A 635 23.03 -20.80 -5.92
C ALA A 635 22.51 -20.99 -7.36
N LEU A 636 21.20 -21.23 -7.54
CA LEU A 636 20.56 -21.29 -8.84
C LEU A 636 20.76 -20.00 -9.64
N ARG A 637 20.52 -18.84 -9.00
CA ARG A 637 20.73 -17.54 -9.62
C ARG A 637 22.18 -17.34 -10.08
N LYS A 638 23.16 -17.68 -9.22
CA LYS A 638 24.58 -17.59 -9.58
C LYS A 638 24.94 -18.44 -10.80
N VAL A 639 24.43 -19.67 -10.88
CA VAL A 639 24.65 -20.53 -12.07
C VAL A 639 24.00 -19.93 -13.31
N ALA A 640 22.77 -19.41 -13.19
CA ALA A 640 22.07 -18.78 -14.31
C ALA A 640 22.75 -17.49 -14.81
N GLU A 641 23.40 -16.73 -13.92
CA GLU A 641 24.09 -15.47 -14.22
C GLU A 641 25.54 -15.65 -14.73
N VAL A 642 26.06 -16.88 -14.84
CA VAL A 642 27.40 -17.16 -15.39
C VAL A 642 27.53 -16.61 -16.81
N ALA A 643 28.64 -15.91 -17.10
CA ALA A 643 28.85 -15.25 -18.38
C ALA A 643 28.98 -16.22 -19.55
N SER A 644 29.71 -17.34 -19.39
CA SER A 644 29.83 -18.36 -20.44
C SER A 644 28.47 -18.98 -20.81
N PHE A 645 27.60 -19.18 -19.81
CA PHE A 645 26.23 -19.65 -20.03
C PHE A 645 25.39 -18.58 -20.75
N SER A 646 25.40 -17.35 -20.25
CA SER A 646 24.69 -16.23 -20.86
C SER A 646 25.09 -16.00 -22.33
N ASN A 647 26.36 -16.18 -22.68
CA ASN A 647 26.82 -16.01 -24.05
C ASN A 647 26.42 -17.19 -24.95
N GLN A 648 26.48 -18.41 -24.42
CA GLN A 648 26.13 -19.62 -25.17
C GLN A 648 24.63 -19.71 -25.48
N GLU A 649 23.76 -19.31 -24.55
CA GLU A 649 22.31 -19.43 -24.73
C GLU A 649 21.70 -18.29 -25.54
N PHE A 650 22.46 -17.21 -25.77
CA PHE A 650 21.94 -15.96 -26.32
C PHE A 650 21.13 -16.14 -27.60
N ASN A 651 21.65 -16.86 -28.60
CA ASN A 651 20.97 -17.02 -29.89
C ASN A 651 19.67 -17.83 -29.77
N ARG A 652 19.65 -18.86 -28.92
CA ARG A 652 18.46 -19.70 -28.70
C ARG A 652 17.36 -18.91 -28.01
N ALA A 653 17.71 -18.19 -26.94
CA ALA A 653 16.81 -17.30 -26.25
C ALA A 653 16.33 -16.15 -27.15
N PHE A 654 17.21 -15.54 -27.94
CA PHE A 654 16.86 -14.45 -28.86
C PHE A 654 15.79 -14.87 -29.87
N VAL A 655 15.91 -16.06 -30.47
CA VAL A 655 14.90 -16.62 -31.36
C VAL A 655 13.59 -16.88 -30.62
N LEU A 656 13.64 -17.48 -29.43
CA LEU A 656 12.45 -17.72 -28.61
C LEU A 656 11.70 -16.42 -28.30
N MET A 657 12.43 -15.34 -27.99
CA MET A 657 11.82 -14.05 -27.66
C MET A 657 11.18 -13.35 -28.86
N GLN A 658 11.45 -13.79 -30.09
CA GLN A 658 10.65 -13.32 -31.23
C GLN A 658 9.22 -13.89 -31.15
N TYR A 659 9.06 -15.14 -30.73
CA TYR A 659 7.75 -15.77 -30.54
C TYR A 659 7.05 -15.23 -29.29
N PHE A 660 7.77 -15.03 -28.18
CA PHE A 660 7.17 -14.53 -26.94
C PHE A 660 6.85 -13.03 -26.97
N GLY A 661 7.75 -12.21 -27.51
CA GLY A 661 7.56 -10.76 -27.58
C GLY A 661 6.52 -10.40 -28.64
N TYR A 662 6.80 -10.70 -29.91
CA TYR A 662 5.92 -10.27 -31.01
C TYR A 662 4.68 -11.14 -31.17
N LEU A 663 4.84 -12.46 -31.18
CA LEU A 663 3.73 -13.36 -31.52
C LEU A 663 2.91 -13.78 -30.29
N ARG A 664 3.42 -13.49 -29.08
CA ARG A 664 2.79 -13.78 -27.78
C ARG A 664 2.37 -15.26 -27.66
N ARG A 665 3.17 -16.19 -28.18
CA ARG A 665 2.87 -17.65 -28.17
C ARG A 665 4.12 -18.52 -28.12
N ASN A 666 3.93 -19.82 -27.91
CA ASN A 666 5.02 -20.78 -28.05
C ASN A 666 5.39 -21.02 -29.52
N PRO A 667 6.65 -21.35 -29.83
CA PRO A 667 7.09 -21.62 -31.21
C PRO A 667 6.51 -22.90 -31.82
N ASN A 668 5.91 -23.77 -31.02
CA ASN A 668 5.38 -25.07 -31.42
C ASN A 668 3.85 -25.20 -31.20
N VAL A 669 3.16 -24.05 -31.22
CA VAL A 669 1.69 -24.01 -31.22
C VAL A 669 1.21 -23.21 -32.43
N VAL A 670 -0.03 -23.50 -32.85
CA VAL A 670 -0.68 -22.95 -34.05
C VAL A 670 -0.34 -21.46 -34.23
N PRO A 671 0.05 -21.03 -35.45
CA PRO A 671 0.06 -21.78 -36.71
C PRO A 671 1.17 -22.84 -36.87
N ASP A 672 2.21 -22.82 -36.03
CA ASP A 672 3.27 -23.82 -36.07
C ASP A 672 2.83 -25.10 -35.34
N LEU A 673 3.04 -26.28 -35.92
CA LEU A 673 2.67 -27.56 -35.27
C LEU A 673 3.87 -28.28 -34.65
N ASP A 674 5.07 -27.75 -34.85
CA ASP A 674 6.35 -28.31 -34.40
C ASP A 674 7.40 -27.19 -34.23
N TYR A 675 8.69 -27.52 -34.12
CA TYR A 675 9.77 -26.54 -33.95
C TYR A 675 10.43 -26.11 -35.27
N THR A 676 9.85 -26.42 -36.43
CA THR A 676 10.45 -26.12 -37.74
C THR A 676 10.76 -24.63 -37.91
N GLY A 677 9.82 -23.75 -37.53
CA GLY A 677 10.02 -22.30 -37.61
C GLY A 677 11.13 -21.80 -36.68
N TYR A 678 11.18 -22.32 -35.45
CA TYR A 678 12.22 -21.98 -34.48
C TYR A 678 13.61 -22.42 -34.96
N ASP A 679 13.71 -23.65 -35.44
CA ASP A 679 14.94 -24.25 -35.93
C ASP A 679 15.48 -23.55 -37.19
N PHE A 680 14.58 -23.17 -38.11
CA PHE A 680 14.93 -22.34 -39.26
C PHE A 680 15.60 -21.02 -38.84
N TRP A 681 14.97 -20.28 -37.93
CA TRP A 681 15.49 -18.98 -37.49
C TRP A 681 16.78 -19.11 -36.68
N LEU A 682 16.90 -20.14 -35.85
CA LEU A 682 18.12 -20.44 -35.12
C LEU A 682 19.29 -20.76 -36.07
N THR A 683 19.04 -21.64 -37.04
CA THR A 683 20.04 -21.98 -38.08
C THR A 683 20.48 -20.75 -38.85
N LYS A 684 19.52 -19.91 -39.28
CA LYS A 684 19.82 -18.67 -40.02
C LYS A 684 20.62 -17.68 -39.17
N LEU A 685 20.28 -17.50 -37.90
CA LEU A 685 21.02 -16.61 -37.01
C LEU A 685 22.47 -17.05 -36.79
N ILE A 686 22.66 -18.36 -36.58
CA ILE A 686 23.99 -18.96 -36.42
C ILE A 686 24.82 -18.78 -37.70
N GLN A 687 24.21 -18.96 -38.88
CA GLN A 687 24.88 -18.73 -40.17
C GLN A 687 25.44 -17.31 -40.30
N PHE A 688 24.77 -16.32 -39.72
CA PHE A 688 25.22 -14.92 -39.70
C PHE A 688 25.92 -14.51 -38.40
N ASN A 689 26.48 -15.47 -37.65
CA ASN A 689 27.23 -15.23 -36.41
C ASN A 689 26.46 -14.40 -35.37
N GLY A 690 25.15 -14.61 -35.23
CA GLY A 690 24.32 -13.84 -34.30
C GLY A 690 23.88 -12.46 -34.81
N ASN A 691 24.26 -12.06 -36.02
CA ASN A 691 23.85 -10.78 -36.58
C ASN A 691 22.39 -10.85 -37.07
N PHE A 692 21.47 -10.38 -36.22
CA PHE A 692 20.02 -10.41 -36.48
C PHE A 692 19.60 -9.55 -37.68
N THR A 693 20.36 -8.50 -38.00
CA THR A 693 20.10 -7.64 -39.17
C THR A 693 20.40 -8.39 -40.46
N ASN A 694 21.57 -9.03 -40.55
CA ASN A 694 21.94 -9.84 -41.72
C ASN A 694 21.09 -11.11 -41.85
N ALA A 695 20.66 -11.68 -40.71
CA ALA A 695 19.69 -12.77 -40.70
C ALA A 695 18.27 -12.31 -41.08
N GLU A 696 18.02 -10.99 -41.17
CA GLU A 696 16.70 -10.37 -41.37
C GLU A 696 15.62 -10.86 -40.39
N MET A 697 16.04 -11.29 -39.20
CA MET A 697 15.13 -11.98 -38.28
C MET A 697 14.12 -11.02 -37.68
N VAL A 698 14.59 -9.99 -36.96
CA VAL A 698 13.72 -9.00 -36.33
C VAL A 698 12.79 -8.37 -37.38
N LYS A 699 13.33 -8.02 -38.55
CA LYS A 699 12.58 -7.53 -39.71
C LYS A 699 11.42 -8.45 -40.08
N ALA A 700 11.67 -9.76 -40.19
CA ALA A 700 10.65 -10.72 -40.58
C ALA A 700 9.51 -10.84 -39.56
N PHE A 701 9.81 -10.75 -38.25
CA PHE A 701 8.79 -10.81 -37.21
C PHE A 701 7.97 -9.51 -37.13
N ILE A 702 8.61 -8.34 -37.13
CA ILE A 702 7.90 -7.05 -37.03
C ILE A 702 7.08 -6.71 -38.29
N LEU A 703 7.40 -7.33 -39.43
CA LEU A 703 6.63 -7.22 -40.67
C LEU A 703 5.71 -8.41 -40.92
N SER A 704 5.72 -9.42 -40.04
CA SER A 704 4.88 -10.60 -40.21
C SER A 704 3.40 -10.20 -40.13
N GLY A 705 2.57 -10.81 -40.96
CA GLY A 705 1.12 -10.62 -40.88
C GLY A 705 0.59 -10.97 -39.49
N GLU A 706 1.17 -12.00 -38.85
CA GLU A 706 0.79 -12.43 -37.51
C GLU A 706 1.01 -11.33 -36.43
N TYR A 707 2.13 -10.59 -36.50
CA TYR A 707 2.37 -9.46 -35.59
C TYR A 707 1.52 -8.25 -35.94
N ARG A 708 1.48 -7.86 -37.22
CA ARG A 708 0.77 -6.65 -37.67
C ARG A 708 -0.72 -6.73 -37.43
N GLN A 709 -1.33 -7.91 -37.64
CA GLN A 709 -2.76 -8.14 -37.39
C GLN A 709 -3.19 -7.98 -35.93
N ARG A 710 -2.25 -7.85 -34.98
CA ARG A 710 -2.58 -7.48 -33.61
C ARG A 710 -3.05 -6.03 -33.47
N PHE A 711 -2.72 -5.18 -34.45
CA PHE A 711 -2.81 -3.72 -34.33
C PHE A 711 -3.56 -3.05 -35.49
N GLY A 712 -4.00 -3.84 -36.47
CA GLY A 712 -4.66 -3.34 -37.66
C GLY A 712 -4.46 -4.20 -38.90
N PRO A 713 -5.21 -3.91 -39.98
CA PRO A 713 -5.14 -4.62 -41.25
C PRO A 713 -3.78 -4.51 -41.98
#